data_AF-A0A0D2ATW1-F1
#
_entry.id   AF-A0A0D2ATW1-F1
#
_cell.length_a   1.000
_cell.length_b   1.000
_cell.length_c   1.000
_cell.angle_alpha   90.00
_cell.angle_beta   90.00
_cell.angle_gamma   90.00
#
_symmetry.space_group_name_H-M   'P 1'
#
loop_
_entity.id
_entity.type
_entity.pdbx_description
1 polymer ?
#
loop_
_entity_poly.entity_id
_entity_poly.type
_entity_poly.pdbx_seq_one_letter_code
_entity_poly.pdbx_strand_id
1 'polypeptide(L)'
;MAPNFKQCAADYLAQPPNPMYMWKGPVKVIPPNPATQISYQGCLALCGHGIDWYGWDQASQTITTWILPIVGILLQAPFESNAFWQTVLAIARWVGSPMSSLSYTLWNISVSGKCALMVDMAVGYRPLFASTQETEDFNNIRDSFYILMVMNQFEAKPLPHMKREAEGLLRIVLFSKDLRLIEYEGRTQIKQKNLAAKRQDLAEALRRRRRRGVVPVFVSTLWFLFSLALSIQSAFGLVGENATAHDLALGLLLSWLPILVLCSIVDRNPLSADDVQSKLNALISLVCRSLQDKAIVDEYIQSYCTGQDADEMRQRVRDIVGCIHHLDNGNFFVRFAGQGRVRWHYGVAHPILSDLENVWIANHGRDWMRNEFEARNKLVLGSTDRGLFWFDWRQLWHITSAVIIVAGSSLGAYILSYYTPTVGLGCRSLGYLVFSVISLGLLILEFIIWRWTSEEREEYNAQRPPRERRVTFDVLGGERVRRASMFTVKQTGRWLEGPVDTIEQLLKVWIPRIFSSTYIGDRRHRREYLQRSVDHTFQQMRHWSARQWWNVLFFIPAELINTGWLCKIVLSQTFGAYQNCWCQTSQYSPGGGYMDLSMVLNAQLKYVMWSWVTGTVISGTILSAGLAYVVTEWCLQSHLSTLDRDAAREGLQRTRAFRRYTYYARQPLQWLVLQINGLWYIFNPPERKQKTLVWTKDITCRHHLHCCKERTPWIAYEMQRDSQILPAAEGFFSRPRSSTDADTRGLLASPPLPHIVEPPDDCGRDDCDAPTPARHRSYSNASSDRISMDIARKPVPLSYLGREEGLEVHPSVQAMPAAESLRPRPSHIRQLSDEDIPRDNNRSET
;
A
#
# COMPACT_ATOMS: atom_id res chain seq x y z
N MET A 1 -9.12 26.76 -42.14
CA MET A 1 -8.05 27.67 -41.69
C MET A 1 -7.81 27.35 -40.22
N ALA A 2 -6.55 27.19 -39.78
CA ALA A 2 -6.29 26.97 -38.36
C ALA A 2 -6.69 28.24 -37.57
N PRO A 3 -7.37 28.11 -36.43
CA PRO A 3 -7.80 29.28 -35.67
C PRO A 3 -6.61 30.00 -35.08
N ASN A 4 -6.59 31.33 -35.22
CA ASN A 4 -5.70 32.21 -34.47
C ASN A 4 -6.57 33.01 -33.50
N PHE A 5 -6.64 32.57 -32.25
CA PHE A 5 -7.51 33.21 -31.26
C PHE A 5 -7.10 34.64 -30.93
N LYS A 6 -5.81 34.99 -31.05
CA LYS A 6 -5.32 36.36 -30.81
C LYS A 6 -5.85 37.32 -31.88
N GLN A 7 -5.73 36.93 -33.14
CA GLN A 7 -6.22 37.72 -34.26
C GLN A 7 -7.74 37.78 -34.26
N CYS A 8 -8.41 36.64 -34.04
CA CYS A 8 -9.87 36.57 -33.94
C CYS A 8 -10.44 37.49 -32.84
N ALA A 9 -9.79 37.53 -31.67
CA ALA A 9 -10.17 38.43 -30.60
C ALA A 9 -9.99 39.89 -30.99
N ALA A 10 -8.87 40.25 -31.63
CA ALA A 10 -8.62 41.61 -32.10
C ALA A 10 -9.66 42.06 -33.15
N ASP A 11 -9.98 41.19 -34.11
CA ASP A 11 -10.93 41.48 -35.18
C ASP A 11 -12.36 41.67 -34.65
N TYR A 12 -12.79 40.83 -33.69
CA TYR A 12 -14.12 40.94 -33.09
C TYR A 12 -14.25 42.17 -32.19
N LEU A 13 -13.23 42.47 -31.37
CA LEU A 13 -13.25 43.61 -30.46
C LEU A 13 -13.14 44.95 -31.21
N ALA A 14 -12.60 44.96 -32.43
CA ALA A 14 -12.53 46.15 -33.28
C ALA A 14 -13.85 46.50 -33.98
N GLN A 15 -14.79 45.55 -34.09
CA GLN A 15 -16.06 45.71 -34.79
C GLN A 15 -17.23 45.94 -33.82
N PRO A 16 -18.30 46.64 -34.23
CA PRO A 16 -19.51 46.73 -33.42
C PRO A 16 -20.13 45.34 -33.21
N PRO A 17 -20.78 45.09 -32.05
CA PRO A 17 -21.30 43.77 -31.70
C PRO A 17 -22.29 43.27 -32.75
N ASN A 18 -21.91 42.20 -33.47
CA ASN A 18 -22.77 41.59 -34.46
C ASN A 18 -23.86 40.76 -33.76
N PRO A 19 -25.16 41.07 -33.96
CA PRO A 19 -26.25 40.40 -33.28
C PRO A 19 -26.39 38.91 -33.63
N MET A 20 -25.75 38.46 -34.71
CA MET A 20 -25.70 37.07 -35.16
C MET A 20 -24.74 36.21 -34.32
N TYR A 21 -23.64 36.80 -33.84
CA TYR A 21 -22.56 36.06 -33.17
C TYR A 21 -22.49 36.30 -31.67
N MET A 22 -23.10 37.38 -31.17
CA MET A 22 -23.14 37.71 -29.75
C MET A 22 -23.85 36.64 -28.91
N TRP A 23 -23.33 36.40 -27.71
CA TRP A 23 -23.98 35.53 -26.74
C TRP A 23 -25.21 36.22 -26.12
N LYS A 24 -26.34 35.52 -26.08
CA LYS A 24 -27.61 35.99 -25.47
C LYS A 24 -28.04 35.17 -24.25
N GLY A 25 -27.32 34.10 -23.93
CA GLY A 25 -27.66 33.21 -22.83
C GLY A 25 -27.19 33.73 -21.46
N PRO A 26 -27.46 32.98 -20.39
CA PRO A 26 -26.92 33.29 -19.08
C PRO A 26 -25.38 33.20 -19.10
N VAL A 27 -24.72 34.03 -18.29
CA VAL A 27 -23.26 34.10 -18.15
C VAL A 27 -22.92 33.80 -16.69
N LYS A 28 -21.83 33.05 -16.45
CA LYS A 28 -21.38 32.69 -15.09
C LYS A 28 -20.17 33.52 -14.69
N VAL A 29 -20.17 34.02 -13.45
CA VAL A 29 -19.06 34.74 -12.78
C VAL A 29 -18.68 36.10 -13.41
N ILE A 30 -18.92 36.29 -14.70
CA ILE A 30 -18.62 37.49 -15.49
C ILE A 30 -19.94 38.23 -15.80
N PRO A 31 -19.96 39.59 -15.81
CA PRO A 31 -21.12 40.32 -16.28
C PRO A 31 -21.41 40.03 -17.77
N PRO A 32 -22.69 39.97 -18.19
CA PRO A 32 -23.02 39.78 -19.59
C PRO A 32 -22.58 41.00 -20.41
N ASN A 33 -21.75 40.78 -21.43
CA ASN A 33 -21.28 41.81 -22.35
C ASN A 33 -21.28 41.29 -23.79
N PRO A 34 -22.26 41.70 -24.63
CA PRO A 34 -22.37 41.20 -25.99
C PRO A 34 -21.24 41.65 -26.91
N ALA A 35 -20.43 42.65 -26.50
CA ALA A 35 -19.28 43.12 -27.29
C ALA A 35 -18.02 42.27 -27.08
N THR A 36 -17.93 41.52 -25.99
CA THR A 36 -16.76 40.64 -25.71
C THR A 36 -17.12 39.17 -25.77
N GLN A 37 -18.39 38.81 -25.52
CA GLN A 37 -18.84 37.43 -25.41
C GLN A 37 -19.44 36.93 -26.72
N ILE A 38 -18.74 35.95 -27.31
CA ILE A 38 -19.13 35.32 -28.56
C ILE A 38 -19.75 33.95 -28.33
N SER A 39 -20.79 33.61 -29.09
CA SER A 39 -21.36 32.27 -29.14
C SER A 39 -20.43 31.29 -29.86
N TYR A 40 -20.63 29.99 -29.63
CA TYR A 40 -19.88 28.95 -30.34
C TYR A 40 -19.97 29.00 -31.87
N GLN A 41 -21.16 29.27 -32.41
CA GLN A 41 -21.34 29.43 -33.86
C GLN A 41 -20.54 30.64 -34.37
N GLY A 42 -20.53 31.74 -33.60
CA GLY A 42 -19.69 32.90 -33.90
C GLY A 42 -18.19 32.58 -33.86
N CYS A 43 -17.74 31.81 -32.87
CA CYS A 43 -16.33 31.37 -32.79
C CYS A 43 -15.93 30.55 -34.02
N LEU A 44 -16.77 29.61 -34.45
CA LEU A 44 -16.50 28.82 -35.67
C LEU A 44 -16.44 29.69 -36.93
N ALA A 45 -17.34 30.67 -37.04
CA ALA A 45 -17.41 31.55 -38.20
C ALA A 45 -16.23 32.52 -38.28
N LEU A 46 -15.80 33.09 -37.15
CA LEU A 46 -14.75 34.12 -37.11
C LEU A 46 -13.36 33.54 -36.89
N CYS A 47 -13.20 32.62 -35.94
CA CYS A 47 -11.90 32.03 -35.62
C CYS A 47 -11.61 30.82 -36.51
N GLY A 48 -12.62 30.14 -37.06
CA GLY A 48 -12.46 29.01 -37.97
C GLY A 48 -12.53 27.62 -37.31
N HIS A 49 -12.54 26.60 -38.15
CA HIS A 49 -12.56 25.20 -37.73
C HIS A 49 -11.12 24.67 -37.57
N GLY A 50 -10.72 24.28 -36.36
CA GLY A 50 -9.43 23.63 -36.12
C GLY A 50 -8.94 23.74 -34.68
N ILE A 51 -7.65 23.50 -34.51
CA ILE A 51 -6.90 23.59 -33.25
C ILE A 51 -5.80 24.63 -33.45
N ASP A 52 -5.67 25.56 -32.51
CA ASP A 52 -4.52 26.47 -32.38
C ASP A 52 -3.45 25.72 -31.58
N TRP A 53 -2.40 25.21 -32.22
CA TRP A 53 -1.39 24.42 -31.51
C TRP A 53 -0.43 25.34 -30.77
N TYR A 54 0.03 24.91 -29.58
CA TYR A 54 1.05 25.64 -28.86
C TYR A 54 2.37 25.68 -29.65
N GLY A 55 3.06 26.82 -29.54
CA GLY A 55 4.42 26.96 -30.04
C GLY A 55 5.37 25.99 -29.35
N TRP A 56 6.49 25.67 -30.01
CA TRP A 56 7.50 24.76 -29.45
C TRP A 56 8.07 25.28 -28.12
N ASP A 57 8.15 26.59 -27.94
CA ASP A 57 8.54 27.24 -26.69
C ASP A 57 7.64 26.82 -25.52
N GLN A 58 6.32 26.92 -25.69
CA GLN A 58 5.35 26.55 -24.66
C GLN A 58 5.29 25.03 -24.43
N ALA A 59 5.32 24.25 -25.51
CA ALA A 59 5.31 22.80 -25.43
C ALA A 59 6.57 22.27 -24.72
N SER A 60 7.75 22.77 -25.07
CA SER A 60 9.02 22.36 -24.47
C SER A 60 9.14 22.74 -22.99
N GLN A 61 8.59 23.90 -22.58
CA GLN A 61 8.46 24.26 -21.17
C GLN A 61 7.61 23.24 -20.39
N THR A 62 6.44 22.86 -20.93
CA THR A 62 5.58 21.85 -20.27
C THR A 62 6.26 20.47 -20.22
N ILE A 63 6.96 20.07 -21.30
CA ILE A 63 7.71 18.80 -21.37
C ILE A 63 8.80 18.75 -20.30
N THR A 64 9.60 19.81 -20.19
CA THR A 64 10.72 19.86 -19.25
C THR A 64 10.27 19.99 -17.80
N THR A 65 9.16 20.71 -17.57
CA THR A 65 8.63 20.97 -16.22
C THR A 65 7.86 19.78 -15.66
N TRP A 66 7.09 19.04 -16.49
CA TRP A 66 6.21 17.96 -16.00
C TRP A 66 6.51 16.60 -16.58
N ILE A 67 6.68 16.48 -17.89
CA ILE A 67 6.83 15.16 -18.53
C ILE A 67 8.15 14.52 -18.11
N LEU A 68 9.29 15.23 -18.18
CA LEU A 68 10.59 14.67 -17.79
C LEU A 68 10.63 14.26 -16.32
N PRO A 69 10.17 15.06 -15.34
CA PRO A 69 10.14 14.64 -13.94
C PRO A 69 9.24 13.44 -13.69
N ILE A 70 8.08 13.38 -14.34
CA ILE A 70 7.13 12.27 -14.20
C ILE A 70 7.72 10.99 -14.79
N VAL A 71 8.32 11.06 -15.98
CA VAL A 71 9.02 9.93 -16.57
C VAL A 71 10.17 9.51 -15.67
N GLY A 72 10.93 10.45 -15.09
CA GLY A 72 11.99 10.16 -14.12
C GLY A 72 11.47 9.39 -12.89
N ILE A 73 10.35 9.83 -12.31
CA ILE A 73 9.68 9.17 -11.18
C ILE A 73 9.16 7.78 -11.59
N LEU A 74 8.53 7.64 -12.75
CA LEU A 74 8.03 6.37 -13.25
C LEU A 74 9.16 5.39 -13.53
N LEU A 75 10.27 5.83 -14.12
CA LEU A 75 11.43 4.98 -14.41
C LEU A 75 12.07 4.40 -13.14
N GLN A 76 11.87 5.06 -12.00
CA GLN A 76 12.34 4.59 -10.70
C GLN A 76 11.30 3.74 -9.96
N ALA A 77 10.11 3.59 -10.54
CA ALA A 77 9.11 2.72 -9.98
C ALA A 77 9.62 1.26 -9.97
N PRO A 78 9.17 0.46 -9.01
CA PRO A 78 9.74 -0.84 -8.75
C PRO A 78 9.29 -1.88 -9.77
N PHE A 79 9.93 -1.91 -10.94
CA PHE A 79 9.62 -2.83 -12.03
C PHE A 79 10.18 -4.23 -11.83
N GLU A 80 9.50 -5.21 -12.45
CA GLU A 80 9.90 -6.61 -12.47
C GLU A 80 10.77 -6.86 -13.71
N SER A 81 12.00 -7.31 -13.49
CA SER A 81 12.91 -7.70 -14.56
C SER A 81 12.34 -8.92 -15.30
N ASN A 82 12.47 -8.93 -16.64
CA ASN A 82 12.02 -10.05 -17.49
C ASN A 82 10.49 -10.24 -17.61
N ALA A 83 9.67 -9.32 -17.08
CA ALA A 83 8.21 -9.38 -17.18
C ALA A 83 7.61 -8.06 -17.70
N PHE A 84 7.83 -7.78 -19.00
CA PHE A 84 7.41 -6.53 -19.64
C PHE A 84 5.90 -6.25 -19.48
N TRP A 85 5.04 -7.21 -19.83
CA TRP A 85 3.60 -7.02 -19.78
C TRP A 85 3.06 -6.89 -18.35
N GLN A 86 3.63 -7.61 -17.39
CA GLN A 86 3.25 -7.45 -15.98
C GLN A 86 3.62 -6.06 -15.46
N THR A 87 4.76 -5.52 -15.91
CA THR A 87 5.16 -4.15 -15.62
C THR A 87 4.22 -3.13 -16.28
N VAL A 88 3.85 -3.30 -17.55
CA VAL A 88 2.91 -2.41 -18.24
C VAL A 88 1.53 -2.43 -17.58
N LEU A 89 1.02 -3.61 -17.21
CA LEU A 89 -0.26 -3.75 -16.50
C LEU A 89 -0.20 -3.14 -15.10
N ALA A 90 0.93 -3.26 -14.39
CA ALA A 90 1.13 -2.60 -13.10
C ALA A 90 1.10 -1.07 -13.24
N ILE A 91 1.76 -0.50 -14.26
CA ILE A 91 1.70 0.94 -14.55
C ILE A 91 0.27 1.37 -14.88
N ALA A 92 -0.41 0.63 -15.76
CA ALA A 92 -1.79 0.91 -16.14
C ALA A 92 -2.73 0.85 -14.93
N ARG A 93 -2.47 -0.02 -13.97
CA ARG A 93 -3.21 -0.07 -12.71
C ARG A 93 -2.87 1.12 -11.81
N TRP A 94 -1.58 1.42 -11.58
CA TRP A 94 -1.16 2.56 -10.77
C TRP A 94 -1.70 3.90 -11.29
N VAL A 95 -1.75 4.07 -12.62
CA VAL A 95 -2.20 5.29 -13.26
C VAL A 95 -3.71 5.32 -13.51
N GLY A 96 -4.30 4.17 -13.87
CA GLY A 96 -5.71 4.03 -14.20
C GLY A 96 -6.63 3.82 -12.99
N SER A 97 -6.12 3.29 -11.88
CA SER A 97 -6.86 3.16 -10.62
C SER A 97 -6.02 3.59 -9.40
N PRO A 98 -5.48 4.83 -9.41
CA PRO A 98 -4.52 5.30 -8.39
C PRO A 98 -5.07 5.22 -6.97
N MET A 99 -6.37 5.45 -6.77
CA MET A 99 -7.01 5.33 -5.45
C MET A 99 -6.96 3.89 -4.90
N SER A 100 -7.19 2.90 -5.77
CA SER A 100 -7.11 1.48 -5.40
C SER A 100 -5.67 1.10 -5.09
N SER A 101 -4.74 1.38 -6.02
CA SER A 101 -3.31 1.07 -5.82
C SER A 101 -2.74 1.72 -4.56
N LEU A 102 -3.03 3.00 -4.32
CA LEU A 102 -2.54 3.71 -3.14
C LEU A 102 -3.13 3.13 -1.85
N SER A 103 -4.39 2.69 -1.87
CA SER A 103 -5.01 2.07 -0.69
C SER A 103 -4.29 0.77 -0.26
N TYR A 104 -3.95 -0.10 -1.21
CA TYR A 104 -3.18 -1.33 -0.95
C TYR A 104 -1.74 -1.05 -0.52
N THR A 105 -1.11 -0.02 -1.09
CA THR A 105 0.26 0.32 -0.69
C THR A 105 0.29 0.95 0.71
N LEU A 106 -0.65 1.85 1.03
CA LEU A 106 -0.78 2.42 2.38
C LEU A 106 -1.13 1.33 3.41
N TRP A 107 -1.94 0.35 3.01
CA TRP A 107 -2.22 -0.84 3.79
C TRP A 107 -0.94 -1.59 4.18
N ASN A 108 -0.12 -1.96 3.18
CA ASN A 108 1.13 -2.68 3.42
C ASN A 108 2.14 -1.88 4.27
N ILE A 109 2.22 -0.56 4.08
CA ILE A 109 3.06 0.31 4.91
C ILE A 109 2.57 0.29 6.36
N SER A 110 1.25 0.33 6.59
CA SER A 110 0.71 0.27 7.95
C SER A 110 0.99 -1.07 8.62
N VAL A 111 0.89 -2.18 7.88
CA VAL A 111 1.23 -3.52 8.37
C VAL A 111 2.71 -3.58 8.75
N SER A 112 3.59 -3.03 7.91
CA SER A 112 5.03 -2.91 8.20
C SER A 112 5.31 -2.05 9.43
N GLY A 113 4.55 -0.96 9.61
CA GLY A 113 4.63 -0.09 10.77
C GLY A 113 4.21 -0.78 12.06
N LYS A 114 3.23 -1.70 12.00
CA LYS A 114 2.84 -2.55 13.12
C LYS A 114 3.92 -3.56 13.48
N CYS A 115 4.54 -4.23 12.50
CA CYS A 115 5.71 -5.08 12.75
C CYS A 115 6.82 -4.31 13.50
N ALA A 116 7.14 -3.10 13.03
CA ALA A 116 8.16 -2.24 13.63
C ALA A 116 7.79 -1.82 15.07
N LEU A 117 6.51 -1.56 15.33
CA LEU A 117 6.03 -1.23 16.67
C LEU A 117 6.11 -2.43 17.62
N MET A 118 5.71 -3.63 17.18
CA MET A 118 5.76 -4.84 18.01
C MET A 118 7.20 -5.21 18.39
N VAL A 119 8.15 -5.05 17.46
CA VAL A 119 9.58 -5.23 17.73
C VAL A 119 10.12 -4.17 18.68
N ASP A 120 9.73 -2.90 18.53
CA ASP A 120 10.09 -1.85 19.52
C ASP A 120 9.57 -2.18 20.93
N MET A 121 8.34 -2.71 21.01
CA MET A 121 7.71 -3.09 22.27
C MET A 121 8.28 -4.37 22.87
N ALA A 122 9.01 -5.18 22.12
CA ALA A 122 9.58 -6.43 22.61
C ALA A 122 10.64 -6.22 23.69
N VAL A 123 11.25 -5.03 23.75
CA VAL A 123 12.33 -4.68 24.68
C VAL A 123 11.97 -3.43 25.50
N GLY A 124 12.38 -3.43 26.77
CA GLY A 124 12.30 -2.27 27.66
C GLY A 124 13.06 -1.00 27.21
N TYR A 125 12.96 0.05 28.03
CA TYR A 125 13.63 1.36 27.82
C TYR A 125 15.00 1.52 28.52
N ARG A 126 15.27 0.70 29.54
CA ARG A 126 16.55 0.63 30.31
C ARG A 126 17.72 0.24 29.39
N PRO A 127 19.02 0.40 29.79
CA PRO A 127 20.12 0.29 28.82
C PRO A 127 19.90 -0.95 27.98
N LEU A 128 19.72 -0.71 26.67
CA LEU A 128 19.25 -1.72 25.74
C LEU A 128 20.16 -2.93 25.92
N PHE A 129 19.59 -4.01 26.44
CA PHE A 129 20.22 -5.29 26.71
C PHE A 129 21.13 -5.29 27.95
N ALA A 130 20.60 -5.80 29.06
CA ALA A 130 21.39 -6.08 30.26
C ALA A 130 22.23 -7.35 30.09
N SER A 131 21.85 -8.22 29.15
CA SER A 131 22.55 -9.48 28.85
C SER A 131 22.76 -9.72 27.35
N THR A 132 23.74 -10.55 27.02
CA THR A 132 24.00 -11.04 25.65
C THR A 132 22.80 -11.82 25.11
N GLN A 133 22.12 -12.59 25.97
CA GLN A 133 20.94 -13.38 25.62
C GLN A 133 19.78 -12.50 25.13
N GLU A 134 19.46 -11.41 25.84
CA GLU A 134 18.42 -10.46 25.42
C GLU A 134 18.72 -9.84 24.04
N THR A 135 20.01 -9.64 23.73
CA THR A 135 20.44 -9.12 22.42
C THR A 135 20.17 -10.13 21.31
N GLU A 136 20.47 -11.41 21.54
CA GLU A 136 20.20 -12.48 20.58
C GLU A 136 18.69 -12.66 20.36
N ASP A 137 17.90 -12.62 21.43
CA ASP A 137 16.46 -12.81 21.36
C ASP A 137 15.77 -11.65 20.63
N PHE A 138 16.25 -10.41 20.84
CA PHE A 138 15.84 -9.26 20.05
C PHE A 138 16.21 -9.39 18.56
N ASN A 139 17.42 -9.84 18.25
CA ASN A 139 17.82 -10.04 16.86
C ASN A 139 16.95 -11.11 16.17
N ASN A 140 16.67 -12.20 16.87
CA ASN A 140 15.81 -13.27 16.38
C ASN A 140 14.39 -12.77 16.10
N ILE A 141 13.76 -12.03 17.02
CA ILE A 141 12.40 -11.53 16.81
C ILE A 141 12.35 -10.49 15.70
N ARG A 142 13.36 -9.62 15.62
CA ARG A 142 13.51 -8.62 14.55
C ARG A 142 13.60 -9.28 13.18
N ASP A 143 14.34 -10.39 13.08
CA ASP A 143 14.47 -11.17 11.85
C ASP A 143 13.15 -11.83 11.46
N SER A 144 12.41 -12.39 12.42
CA SER A 144 11.07 -12.94 12.21
C SER A 144 10.07 -11.92 11.67
N PHE A 145 9.96 -10.74 12.31
CA PHE A 145 9.04 -9.70 11.85
C PHE A 145 9.47 -9.07 10.51
N TYR A 146 10.77 -9.02 10.23
CA TYR A 146 11.27 -8.59 8.92
C TYR A 146 10.88 -9.61 7.82
N ILE A 147 11.05 -10.91 8.07
CA ILE A 147 10.61 -11.96 7.13
C ILE A 147 9.09 -11.89 6.93
N LEU A 148 8.32 -11.71 8.00
CA LEU A 148 6.86 -11.56 7.93
C LEU A 148 6.44 -10.37 7.05
N MET A 149 7.13 -9.23 7.18
CA MET A 149 6.93 -8.06 6.33
C MET A 149 7.21 -8.37 4.85
N VAL A 150 8.22 -9.19 4.55
CA VAL A 150 8.54 -9.63 3.19
C VAL A 150 7.48 -10.62 2.67
N MET A 151 7.07 -11.60 3.48
CA MET A 151 6.01 -12.56 3.15
C MET A 151 4.68 -11.88 2.82
N ASN A 152 4.38 -10.75 3.48
CA ASN A 152 3.16 -9.98 3.24
C ASN A 152 3.01 -9.50 1.78
N GLN A 153 4.10 -9.44 1.02
CA GLN A 153 4.11 -8.97 -0.37
C GLN A 153 3.78 -10.06 -1.40
N PHE A 154 3.64 -11.31 -0.95
CA PHE A 154 3.38 -12.43 -1.84
C PHE A 154 1.98 -12.99 -1.60
N GLU A 155 1.33 -13.39 -2.69
CA GLU A 155 0.07 -14.11 -2.63
C GLU A 155 0.35 -15.56 -2.19
N ALA A 156 -0.26 -15.98 -1.09
CA ALA A 156 -0.26 -17.36 -0.65
C ALA A 156 -1.23 -18.17 -1.52
N LYS A 157 -0.91 -19.45 -1.76
CA LYS A 157 -1.77 -20.37 -2.50
C LYS A 157 -3.16 -20.43 -1.86
N PRO A 158 -4.25 -20.28 -2.65
CA PRO A 158 -5.59 -20.42 -2.11
C PRO A 158 -5.81 -21.87 -1.67
N LEU A 159 -5.98 -22.07 -0.36
CA LEU A 159 -6.24 -23.36 0.27
C LEU A 159 -7.59 -23.25 0.99
N PRO A 160 -8.72 -23.54 0.32
CA PRO A 160 -10.07 -23.26 0.84
C PRO A 160 -10.36 -23.91 2.20
N HIS A 161 -9.87 -25.13 2.43
CA HIS A 161 -10.16 -25.91 3.64
C HIS A 161 -9.04 -25.93 4.69
N MET A 162 -7.87 -25.34 4.41
CA MET A 162 -6.65 -25.51 5.22
C MET A 162 -6.04 -24.18 5.69
N LYS A 163 -6.87 -23.12 5.82
CA LYS A 163 -6.39 -21.77 6.15
C LYS A 163 -5.75 -21.68 7.53
N ARG A 164 -6.27 -22.47 8.49
CA ARG A 164 -5.81 -22.46 9.89
C ARG A 164 -4.47 -23.17 10.04
N GLU A 165 -4.29 -24.27 9.34
CA GLU A 165 -3.09 -25.11 9.35
C GLU A 165 -1.95 -24.40 8.59
N ALA A 166 -2.27 -23.74 7.47
CA ALA A 166 -1.33 -22.88 6.75
C ALA A 166 -0.83 -21.71 7.61
N GLU A 167 -1.72 -21.07 8.37
CA GLU A 167 -1.34 -20.04 9.32
C GLU A 167 -0.48 -20.58 10.47
N GLY A 168 -0.86 -21.73 11.05
CA GLY A 168 -0.08 -22.40 12.09
C GLY A 168 1.33 -22.77 11.61
N LEU A 169 1.47 -23.27 10.38
CA LEU A 169 2.76 -23.52 9.75
C LEU A 169 3.60 -22.25 9.65
N LEU A 170 3.02 -21.14 9.17
CA LEU A 170 3.74 -19.85 9.09
C LEU A 170 4.19 -19.36 10.47
N ARG A 171 3.38 -19.53 11.52
CA ARG A 171 3.75 -19.18 12.89
C ARG A 171 4.92 -20.02 13.41
N ILE A 172 4.94 -21.32 13.13
CA ILE A 172 6.09 -22.19 13.44
C ILE A 172 7.33 -21.67 12.70
N VAL A 173 7.24 -21.46 11.39
CA VAL A 173 8.34 -20.95 10.56
C VAL A 173 8.89 -19.64 11.12
N LEU A 174 8.03 -18.73 11.57
CA LEU A 174 8.40 -17.38 12.01
C LEU A 174 8.84 -17.27 13.46
N PHE A 175 8.21 -17.96 14.42
CA PHE A 175 8.40 -17.70 15.85
C PHE A 175 9.08 -18.85 16.62
N SER A 176 9.08 -20.07 16.08
CA SER A 176 9.73 -21.21 16.73
C SER A 176 11.26 -21.04 16.83
N LYS A 177 11.87 -21.40 17.97
CA LYS A 177 13.32 -21.36 18.19
C LYS A 177 13.94 -22.76 18.10
N ASP A 178 13.22 -23.74 18.65
CA ASP A 178 13.77 -25.05 19.02
C ASP A 178 13.66 -26.11 17.91
N LEU A 179 12.95 -25.80 16.82
CA LEU A 179 12.84 -26.71 15.69
C LEU A 179 14.20 -26.90 14.99
N ARG A 180 14.68 -28.15 14.98
CA ARG A 180 15.86 -28.57 14.22
C ARG A 180 15.49 -28.83 12.77
N LEU A 181 16.32 -28.34 11.85
CA LEU A 181 16.10 -28.49 10.42
C LEU A 181 17.00 -29.56 9.83
N ILE A 182 16.43 -30.39 8.95
CA ILE A 182 17.18 -31.38 8.17
C ILE A 182 17.58 -30.78 6.82
N GLU A 183 18.87 -30.48 6.64
CA GLU A 183 19.43 -30.05 5.34
C GLU A 183 20.13 -31.25 4.66
N TYR A 184 19.68 -31.59 3.45
CA TYR A 184 20.28 -32.61 2.59
C TYR A 184 21.08 -31.94 1.47
N GLU A 185 22.29 -32.42 1.20
CA GLU A 185 23.07 -32.04 0.02
C GLU A 185 23.34 -33.33 -0.79
N GLY A 186 22.67 -33.45 -1.95
CA GLY A 186 22.66 -34.72 -2.69
C GLY A 186 21.87 -35.82 -1.96
N ARG A 187 22.47 -37.00 -1.77
CA ARG A 187 21.83 -38.16 -1.09
C ARG A 187 22.18 -38.25 0.40
N THR A 188 23.01 -37.37 0.93
CA THR A 188 23.58 -37.45 2.29
C THR A 188 23.03 -36.34 3.18
N GLN A 189 22.67 -36.68 4.42
CA GLN A 189 22.30 -35.72 5.46
C GLN A 189 23.58 -35.07 6.00
N ILE A 190 23.72 -33.75 5.88
CA ILE A 190 25.00 -33.07 6.18
C ILE A 190 24.92 -32.21 7.43
N LYS A 191 23.80 -31.51 7.70
CA LYS A 191 23.80 -30.48 8.75
C LYS A 191 22.44 -30.32 9.42
N GLN A 192 22.42 -30.49 10.74
CA GLN A 192 21.33 -30.04 11.59
C GLN A 192 21.57 -28.56 11.94
N LYS A 193 20.78 -27.66 11.36
CA LYS A 193 20.79 -26.23 11.72
C LYS A 193 19.53 -25.90 12.50
N ASN A 194 19.63 -25.01 13.49
CA ASN A 194 18.47 -24.46 14.17
C ASN A 194 17.68 -23.55 13.21
N LEU A 195 16.35 -23.58 13.30
CA LEU A 195 15.47 -22.72 12.52
C LEU A 195 15.80 -21.24 12.70
N ALA A 196 16.16 -20.81 13.91
CA ALA A 196 16.59 -19.44 14.18
C ALA A 196 17.79 -19.00 13.33
N ALA A 197 18.80 -19.88 13.17
CA ALA A 197 19.97 -19.58 12.36
C ALA A 197 19.63 -19.48 10.87
N LYS A 198 18.75 -20.36 10.35
CA LYS A 198 18.31 -20.29 8.94
C LYS A 198 17.47 -19.03 8.67
N ARG A 199 16.63 -18.60 9.62
CA ARG A 199 15.90 -17.32 9.53
C ARG A 199 16.87 -16.13 9.50
N GLN A 200 17.89 -16.14 10.35
CA GLN A 200 18.92 -15.11 10.36
C GLN A 200 19.63 -15.02 8.99
N ASP A 201 20.10 -16.15 8.45
CA ASP A 201 20.76 -16.22 7.14
C ASP A 201 19.85 -15.63 6.04
N LEU A 202 18.56 -15.98 6.06
CA LEU A 202 17.57 -15.48 5.11
C LEU A 202 17.34 -13.97 5.28
N ALA A 203 17.11 -13.49 6.50
CA ALA A 203 16.86 -12.09 6.79
C ALA A 203 18.07 -11.21 6.39
N GLU A 204 19.28 -11.70 6.64
CA GLU A 204 20.52 -11.03 6.22
C GLU A 204 20.62 -10.93 4.68
N ALA A 205 20.39 -12.05 3.99
CA ALA A 205 20.39 -12.08 2.52
C ALA A 205 19.35 -11.11 1.91
N LEU A 206 18.16 -11.03 2.52
CA LEU A 206 17.09 -10.13 2.09
C LEU A 206 17.44 -8.65 2.35
N ARG A 207 18.02 -8.31 3.51
CA ARG A 207 18.41 -6.92 3.84
C ARG A 207 19.53 -6.40 2.96
N ARG A 208 20.55 -7.22 2.64
CA ARG A 208 21.66 -6.84 1.76
C ARG A 208 21.18 -6.32 0.40
N ARG A 209 20.08 -6.88 -0.12
CA ARG A 209 19.54 -6.56 -1.45
C ARG A 209 18.63 -5.32 -1.50
N ARG A 210 18.25 -4.73 -0.36
CA ARG A 210 17.35 -3.56 -0.31
C ARG A 210 18.04 -2.21 -0.58
N ARG A 211 19.35 -2.09 -0.30
CA ARG A 211 20.08 -0.80 -0.17
C ARG A 211 20.22 0.07 -1.45
N ARG A 212 19.87 -0.40 -2.65
CA ARG A 212 20.29 0.27 -3.92
C ARG A 212 19.21 1.08 -4.67
N GLY A 213 17.96 1.14 -4.18
CA GLY A 213 16.85 1.76 -4.94
C GLY A 213 16.28 3.07 -4.41
N VAL A 214 16.62 3.49 -3.19
CA VAL A 214 15.87 4.55 -2.48
C VAL A 214 16.37 5.97 -2.83
N VAL A 215 17.68 6.16 -2.98
CA VAL A 215 18.28 7.49 -3.20
C VAL A 215 17.79 8.17 -4.50
N PRO A 216 17.76 7.49 -5.66
CA PRO A 216 17.31 8.12 -6.91
C PRO A 216 15.88 8.68 -6.80
N VAL A 217 15.03 8.01 -6.03
CA VAL A 217 13.62 8.36 -5.85
C VAL A 217 13.46 9.64 -5.07
N PHE A 218 14.25 9.82 -4.01
CA PHE A 218 14.27 11.08 -3.30
C PHE A 218 14.74 12.21 -4.21
N VAL A 219 15.75 11.98 -5.07
CA VAL A 219 16.22 12.99 -6.03
C VAL A 219 15.11 13.37 -7.03
N SER A 220 14.42 12.39 -7.63
CA SER A 220 13.34 12.69 -8.58
C SER A 220 12.10 13.29 -7.91
N THR A 221 11.80 12.92 -6.67
CA THR A 221 10.72 13.55 -5.89
C THR A 221 11.08 15.01 -5.58
N LEU A 222 12.32 15.28 -5.16
CA LEU A 222 12.80 16.65 -4.94
C LEU A 222 12.76 17.48 -6.23
N TRP A 223 13.11 16.87 -7.36
CA TRP A 223 13.02 17.53 -8.66
C TRP A 223 11.57 17.87 -9.02
N PHE A 224 10.62 16.97 -8.79
CA PHE A 224 9.18 17.28 -8.97
C PHE A 224 8.72 18.43 -8.06
N LEU A 225 9.13 18.45 -6.79
CA LEU A 225 8.81 19.54 -5.87
C LEU A 225 9.41 20.87 -6.31
N PHE A 226 10.63 20.83 -6.85
CA PHE A 226 11.29 22.01 -7.41
C PHE A 226 10.55 22.54 -8.64
N SER A 227 10.19 21.67 -9.59
CA SER A 227 9.34 22.03 -10.73
C SER A 227 8.03 22.65 -10.27
N LEU A 228 7.36 22.05 -9.29
CA LEU A 228 6.11 22.57 -8.74
C LEU A 228 6.27 23.95 -8.11
N ALA A 229 7.36 24.19 -7.37
CA ALA A 229 7.64 25.50 -6.80
C ALA A 229 7.85 26.57 -7.89
N LEU A 230 8.56 26.24 -8.98
CA LEU A 230 8.76 27.14 -10.11
C LEU A 230 7.45 27.42 -10.85
N SER A 231 6.59 26.42 -11.08
CA SER A 231 5.29 26.64 -11.73
C SER A 231 4.36 27.47 -10.85
N ILE A 232 4.39 27.31 -9.52
CA ILE A 232 3.66 28.19 -8.59
C ILE A 232 4.17 29.63 -8.72
N GLN A 233 5.49 29.83 -8.67
CA GLN A 233 6.08 31.17 -8.81
C GLN A 233 5.71 31.81 -10.15
N SER A 234 5.78 31.06 -11.25
CA SER A 234 5.44 31.53 -12.59
C SER A 234 3.96 31.90 -12.71
N ALA A 235 3.06 31.04 -12.23
CA ALA A 235 1.62 31.30 -12.24
C ALA A 235 1.26 32.55 -11.43
N PHE A 236 1.79 32.71 -10.22
CA PHE A 236 1.48 33.90 -9.40
C PHE A 236 2.28 35.16 -9.80
N GLY A 237 3.34 35.02 -10.61
CA GLY A 237 4.02 36.16 -11.22
C GLY A 237 3.24 36.77 -12.39
N LEU A 238 2.54 35.92 -13.16
CA LEU A 238 1.75 36.30 -14.33
C LEU A 238 0.28 35.88 -14.13
N VAL A 239 -0.33 36.44 -13.09
CA VAL A 239 -1.71 36.12 -12.71
C VAL A 239 -2.66 36.39 -13.87
N GLY A 240 -3.51 35.41 -14.14
CA GLY A 240 -4.53 35.48 -15.17
C GLY A 240 -4.08 34.98 -16.54
N GLU A 241 -2.77 34.76 -16.75
CA GLU A 241 -2.27 34.18 -17.99
C GLU A 241 -2.70 32.72 -18.11
N ASN A 242 -3.31 32.39 -19.25
CA ASN A 242 -3.91 31.09 -19.48
C ASN A 242 -2.87 29.95 -19.48
N ALA A 243 -1.71 30.16 -20.10
CA ALA A 243 -0.68 29.12 -20.26
C ALA A 243 -0.09 28.68 -18.91
N THR A 244 0.30 29.63 -18.06
CA THR A 244 0.89 29.37 -16.74
C THR A 244 -0.09 28.69 -15.78
N ALA A 245 -1.37 29.07 -15.85
CA ALA A 245 -2.43 28.49 -15.05
C ALA A 245 -2.62 26.99 -15.31
N HIS A 246 -2.61 26.59 -16.59
CA HIS A 246 -2.82 25.18 -16.94
C HIS A 246 -1.57 24.32 -16.78
N ASP A 247 -0.38 24.92 -16.92
CA ASP A 247 0.87 24.26 -16.55
C ASP A 247 0.85 23.92 -15.05
N LEU A 248 0.48 24.88 -14.19
CA LEU A 248 0.28 24.64 -12.77
C LEU A 248 -0.80 23.57 -12.50
N ALA A 249 -1.96 23.65 -13.17
CA ALA A 249 -3.04 22.68 -12.99
C ALA A 249 -2.60 21.24 -13.34
N LEU A 250 -1.77 21.05 -14.35
CA LEU A 250 -1.19 19.76 -14.70
C LEU A 250 -0.32 19.20 -13.56
N GLY A 251 0.53 20.03 -12.97
CA GLY A 251 1.33 19.68 -11.80
C GLY A 251 0.50 19.29 -10.58
N LEU A 252 -0.55 20.04 -10.29
CA LEU A 252 -1.46 19.74 -9.19
C LEU A 252 -2.22 18.42 -9.41
N LEU A 253 -2.67 18.15 -10.64
CA LEU A 253 -3.33 16.90 -11.00
C LEU A 253 -2.42 15.70 -10.77
N LEU A 254 -1.11 15.84 -11.02
CA LEU A 254 -0.14 14.76 -10.98
C LEU A 254 0.57 14.65 -9.61
N SER A 255 0.21 15.48 -8.64
CA SER A 255 0.82 15.51 -7.30
C SER A 255 0.61 14.23 -6.49
N TRP A 256 -0.39 13.40 -6.80
CA TRP A 256 -0.54 12.09 -6.15
C TRP A 256 0.52 11.06 -6.58
N LEU A 257 1.14 11.22 -7.76
CA LEU A 257 2.06 10.24 -8.33
C LEU A 257 3.37 10.11 -7.54
N PRO A 258 4.08 11.20 -7.16
CA PRO A 258 5.24 11.10 -6.27
C PRO A 258 4.94 10.38 -4.97
N ILE A 259 3.76 10.60 -4.38
CA ILE A 259 3.32 9.92 -3.15
C ILE A 259 3.17 8.42 -3.41
N LEU A 260 2.51 8.04 -4.51
CA LEU A 260 2.33 6.62 -4.87
C LEU A 260 3.67 5.91 -5.08
N VAL A 261 4.60 6.53 -5.81
CA VAL A 261 5.91 5.92 -6.08
C VAL A 261 6.72 5.80 -4.79
N LEU A 262 6.78 6.86 -3.97
CA LEU A 262 7.49 6.82 -2.69
C LEU A 262 6.88 5.77 -1.75
N CYS A 263 5.54 5.70 -1.65
CA CYS A 263 4.84 4.64 -0.93
C CYS A 263 5.26 3.24 -1.42
N SER A 264 5.32 3.04 -2.74
CA SER A 264 5.63 1.74 -3.35
C SER A 264 7.07 1.29 -3.08
N ILE A 265 7.97 2.24 -2.82
CA ILE A 265 9.37 1.98 -2.46
C ILE A 265 9.55 1.74 -0.97
N VAL A 266 8.78 2.45 -0.13
CA VAL A 266 8.72 2.13 1.30
C VAL A 266 8.16 0.72 1.49
N ASP A 267 7.13 0.35 0.71
CA ASP A 267 6.62 -1.02 0.63
C ASP A 267 7.71 -1.97 0.11
N ARG A 268 8.38 -1.67 -1.01
CA ARG A 268 9.33 -2.61 -1.68
C ARG A 268 10.33 -3.32 -0.74
N ASN A 269 10.28 -4.66 -0.76
CA ASN A 269 11.37 -5.55 -0.32
C ASN A 269 12.07 -6.19 -1.55
N PRO A 270 13.22 -6.90 -1.41
CA PRO A 270 14.40 -6.79 -2.28
C PRO A 270 14.20 -7.02 -3.79
N LEU A 271 15.17 -6.53 -4.58
CA LEU A 271 15.10 -6.25 -6.02
C LEU A 271 14.52 -7.34 -6.95
N SER A 272 14.61 -8.62 -6.60
CA SER A 272 14.23 -9.76 -7.43
C SER A 272 13.09 -10.56 -6.78
N ALA A 273 11.84 -10.33 -7.20
CA ALA A 273 10.67 -10.97 -6.62
C ALA A 273 10.75 -12.51 -6.68
N ASP A 274 11.15 -13.09 -7.81
CA ASP A 274 11.22 -14.54 -8.01
C ASP A 274 12.26 -15.22 -7.10
N ASP A 275 13.43 -14.62 -6.91
CA ASP A 275 14.46 -15.18 -6.02
C ASP A 275 14.07 -15.03 -4.54
N VAL A 276 13.31 -13.99 -4.19
CA VAL A 276 12.77 -13.85 -2.83
C VAL A 276 11.71 -14.91 -2.59
N GLN A 277 10.80 -15.09 -3.54
CA GLN A 277 9.78 -16.10 -3.51
C GLN A 277 10.38 -17.50 -3.37
N SER A 278 11.39 -17.84 -4.19
CA SER A 278 12.04 -19.14 -4.15
C SER A 278 12.71 -19.39 -2.80
N LYS A 279 13.36 -18.39 -2.20
CA LYS A 279 13.96 -18.49 -0.86
C LYS A 279 12.93 -18.61 0.25
N LEU A 280 11.80 -17.90 0.18
CA LEU A 280 10.71 -18.04 1.13
C LEU A 280 10.09 -19.44 1.06
N ASN A 281 9.82 -19.92 -0.15
CA ASN A 281 9.29 -21.27 -0.36
C ASN A 281 10.30 -22.34 0.05
N ALA A 282 11.60 -22.13 -0.19
CA ALA A 282 12.65 -23.05 0.26
C ALA A 282 12.71 -23.14 1.80
N LEU A 283 12.53 -22.02 2.51
CA LEU A 283 12.44 -22.04 3.97
C LEU A 283 11.21 -22.82 4.44
N ILE A 284 10.05 -22.60 3.83
CA ILE A 284 8.81 -23.30 4.18
C ILE A 284 8.94 -24.81 3.91
N SER A 285 9.42 -25.20 2.73
CA SER A 285 9.64 -26.61 2.39
C SER A 285 10.66 -27.28 3.30
N LEU A 286 11.70 -26.57 3.75
CA LEU A 286 12.66 -27.12 4.71
C LEU A 286 11.99 -27.41 6.07
N VAL A 287 11.11 -26.52 6.53
CA VAL A 287 10.32 -26.73 7.75
C VAL A 287 9.32 -27.88 7.57
N CYS A 288 8.60 -27.93 6.45
CA CYS A 288 7.68 -29.02 6.14
C CYS A 288 8.37 -30.39 6.16
N ARG A 289 9.53 -30.52 5.52
CA ARG A 289 10.32 -31.77 5.52
C ARG A 289 10.81 -32.14 6.91
N SER A 290 11.23 -31.16 7.70
CA SER A 290 11.70 -31.41 9.08
C SER A 290 10.55 -31.86 9.99
N LEU A 291 9.32 -31.37 9.75
CA LEU A 291 8.11 -31.77 10.45
C LEU A 291 7.51 -33.10 9.95
N GLN A 292 8.02 -33.69 8.86
CA GLN A 292 7.65 -35.05 8.44
C GLN A 292 8.42 -36.12 9.23
N ASP A 293 9.58 -35.78 9.79
CA ASP A 293 10.35 -36.69 10.64
C ASP A 293 9.73 -36.77 12.04
N LYS A 294 9.24 -37.95 12.40
CA LYS A 294 8.60 -38.20 13.70
C LYS A 294 9.54 -37.92 14.86
N ALA A 295 10.84 -38.24 14.73
CA ALA A 295 11.79 -38.04 15.82
C ALA A 295 11.97 -36.54 16.15
N ILE A 296 12.04 -35.70 15.11
CA ILE A 296 12.15 -34.24 15.27
C ILE A 296 10.84 -33.66 15.81
N VAL A 297 9.69 -34.14 15.33
CA VAL A 297 8.39 -33.70 15.84
C VAL A 297 8.24 -34.05 17.31
N ASP A 298 8.62 -35.26 17.72
CA ASP A 298 8.55 -35.68 19.11
C ASP A 298 9.54 -34.89 19.99
N GLU A 299 10.78 -34.66 19.53
CA GLU A 299 11.74 -33.79 20.22
C GLU A 299 11.23 -32.35 20.35
N TYR A 300 10.65 -31.82 19.26
CA TYR A 300 10.05 -30.49 19.23
C TYR A 300 8.87 -30.38 20.18
N ILE A 301 7.97 -31.36 20.18
CA ILE A 301 6.84 -31.43 21.11
C ILE A 301 7.32 -31.53 22.57
N GLN A 302 8.38 -32.28 22.83
CA GLN A 302 8.97 -32.43 24.16
C GLN A 302 9.66 -31.15 24.65
N SER A 303 10.16 -30.30 23.74
CA SER A 303 10.73 -29.00 24.08
C SER A 303 9.70 -28.05 24.73
N TYR A 304 8.40 -28.27 24.50
CA TYR A 304 7.32 -27.56 25.16
C TYR A 304 7.01 -28.21 26.53
N CYS A 305 7.40 -27.55 27.62
CA CYS A 305 7.20 -28.04 29.00
C CYS A 305 5.71 -28.21 29.39
N THR A 306 5.48 -29.10 30.37
CA THR A 306 4.20 -29.57 30.91
C THR A 306 3.27 -28.48 31.46
N GLY A 307 2.14 -28.24 30.78
CA GLY A 307 1.05 -27.34 31.18
C GLY A 307 -0.17 -27.51 30.26
N GLN A 308 -1.29 -26.81 30.51
CA GLN A 308 -2.52 -26.90 29.68
C GLN A 308 -2.26 -26.56 28.20
N ASP A 309 -1.31 -25.67 27.92
CA ASP A 309 -0.93 -25.25 26.56
C ASP A 309 -0.13 -26.30 25.78
N ALA A 310 0.51 -27.26 26.48
CA ALA A 310 1.36 -28.27 25.85
C ALA A 310 0.52 -29.28 25.06
N ASP A 311 -0.65 -29.64 25.58
CA ASP A 311 -1.58 -30.56 24.90
C ASP A 311 -2.25 -29.89 23.70
N GLU A 312 -2.58 -28.60 23.80
CA GLU A 312 -3.06 -27.82 22.66
C GLU A 312 -1.98 -27.69 21.58
N MET A 313 -0.73 -27.42 21.96
CA MET A 313 0.40 -27.36 21.01
C MET A 313 0.62 -28.71 20.33
N ARG A 314 0.58 -29.81 21.08
CA ARG A 314 0.68 -31.18 20.54
C ARG A 314 -0.38 -31.44 19.50
N GLN A 315 -1.63 -31.12 19.81
CA GLN A 315 -2.73 -31.32 18.88
C GLN A 315 -2.53 -30.46 17.64
N ARG A 316 -2.17 -29.19 17.81
CA ARG A 316 -1.94 -28.24 16.70
C ARG A 316 -0.83 -28.69 15.76
N VAL A 317 0.30 -29.12 16.30
CA VAL A 317 1.42 -29.63 15.51
C VAL A 317 1.01 -30.89 14.77
N ARG A 318 0.29 -31.82 15.42
CA ARG A 318 -0.22 -33.04 14.76
C ARG A 318 -1.20 -32.74 13.63
N ASP A 319 -2.11 -31.79 13.83
CA ASP A 319 -3.06 -31.35 12.79
C ASP A 319 -2.32 -30.77 11.59
N ILE A 320 -1.29 -29.94 11.82
CA ILE A 320 -0.43 -29.40 10.76
C ILE A 320 0.28 -30.56 10.05
N VAL A 321 0.92 -31.47 10.78
CA VAL A 321 1.66 -32.61 10.23
C VAL A 321 0.77 -33.49 9.35
N GLY A 322 -0.47 -33.74 9.77
CA GLY A 322 -1.46 -34.48 8.98
C GLY A 322 -1.77 -33.84 7.62
N CYS A 323 -1.49 -32.55 7.45
CA CYS A 323 -1.80 -31.78 6.26
C CYS A 323 -0.56 -31.29 5.50
N ILE A 324 0.65 -31.59 5.98
CA ILE A 324 1.91 -31.12 5.39
C ILE A 324 2.04 -31.54 3.92
N HIS A 325 1.63 -32.75 3.53
CA HIS A 325 1.75 -33.20 2.14
C HIS A 325 1.01 -32.29 1.14
N HIS A 326 -0.08 -31.63 1.57
CA HIS A 326 -0.79 -30.68 0.73
C HIS A 326 -0.12 -29.29 0.73
N LEU A 327 0.59 -28.94 1.80
CA LEU A 327 1.31 -27.68 1.98
C LEU A 327 2.70 -27.70 1.31
N ASP A 328 3.40 -28.83 1.32
CA ASP A 328 4.76 -29.02 0.79
C ASP A 328 4.78 -29.34 -0.71
N ASN A 329 4.28 -28.40 -1.52
CA ASN A 329 4.32 -28.49 -2.98
C ASN A 329 5.38 -27.56 -3.61
N GLY A 330 6.33 -27.06 -2.80
CA GLY A 330 7.37 -26.12 -3.24
C GLY A 330 6.88 -24.72 -3.65
N ASN A 331 5.56 -24.49 -3.66
CA ASN A 331 4.92 -23.28 -4.18
C ASN A 331 3.87 -22.72 -3.20
N PHE A 332 4.26 -22.49 -1.94
CA PHE A 332 3.35 -21.90 -0.95
C PHE A 332 3.01 -20.44 -1.32
N PHE A 333 4.02 -19.63 -1.60
CA PHE A 333 3.87 -18.32 -2.21
C PHE A 333 3.94 -18.47 -3.73
N VAL A 334 2.97 -17.88 -4.44
CA VAL A 334 2.75 -18.11 -5.88
C VAL A 334 3.17 -16.93 -6.74
N ARG A 335 2.80 -15.71 -6.36
CA ARG A 335 3.13 -14.51 -7.13
C ARG A 335 3.38 -13.31 -6.24
N PHE A 336 4.12 -12.35 -6.75
CA PHE A 336 4.30 -11.05 -6.11
C PHE A 336 3.01 -10.22 -6.24
N ALA A 337 2.51 -9.74 -5.11
CA ALA A 337 1.24 -9.03 -4.99
C ALA A 337 1.34 -7.66 -4.30
N GLY A 338 2.52 -7.32 -3.75
CA GLY A 338 2.82 -6.03 -3.13
C GLY A 338 2.64 -4.83 -4.06
N GLN A 339 2.75 -3.61 -3.51
CA GLN A 339 2.70 -2.34 -4.24
C GLN A 339 1.38 -2.10 -5.00
N GLY A 340 0.29 -2.72 -4.52
CA GLY A 340 -1.03 -2.60 -5.14
C GLY A 340 -1.12 -3.19 -6.54
N ARG A 341 -0.25 -4.14 -6.91
CA ARG A 341 -0.24 -4.81 -8.23
C ARG A 341 -1.40 -5.78 -8.42
N VAL A 342 -1.81 -6.45 -7.35
CA VAL A 342 -2.88 -7.46 -7.36
C VAL A 342 -4.09 -6.95 -6.59
N ARG A 343 -5.28 -7.19 -7.13
CA ARG A 343 -6.56 -6.84 -6.49
C ARG A 343 -6.89 -7.82 -5.36
N TRP A 344 -7.53 -7.33 -4.31
CA TRP A 344 -8.00 -8.10 -3.16
C TRP A 344 -6.88 -8.85 -2.42
N HIS A 345 -5.64 -8.37 -2.54
CA HIS A 345 -4.51 -8.88 -1.77
C HIS A 345 -4.47 -8.21 -0.39
N TYR A 346 -4.65 -8.99 0.67
CA TYR A 346 -4.62 -8.51 2.05
C TYR A 346 -3.31 -8.87 2.78
N GLY A 347 -2.49 -9.73 2.17
CA GLY A 347 -1.23 -10.24 2.73
C GLY A 347 -1.42 -11.14 3.96
N VAL A 348 -0.40 -11.95 4.26
CA VAL A 348 -0.44 -12.90 5.39
C VAL A 348 -0.13 -12.25 6.75
N ALA A 349 0.44 -11.04 6.75
CA ALA A 349 0.95 -10.46 7.99
C ALA A 349 -0.13 -9.81 8.85
N HIS A 350 -1.10 -9.09 8.27
CA HIS A 350 -2.15 -8.48 9.09
C HIS A 350 -2.93 -9.48 9.95
N PRO A 351 -3.35 -10.65 9.41
CA PRO A 351 -3.94 -11.73 10.19
C PRO A 351 -3.10 -12.14 11.39
N ILE A 352 -1.84 -12.51 11.14
CA ILE A 352 -0.90 -12.96 12.16
C ILE A 352 -0.72 -11.86 13.21
N LEU A 353 -0.39 -10.63 12.80
CA LEU A 353 -0.16 -9.50 13.71
C LEU A 353 -1.37 -9.20 14.60
N SER A 354 -2.56 -9.15 14.01
CA SER A 354 -3.78 -8.89 14.76
C SER A 354 -4.04 -9.97 15.81
N ASP A 355 -3.65 -11.21 15.54
CA ASP A 355 -3.80 -12.28 16.51
C ASP A 355 -2.73 -12.22 17.61
N LEU A 356 -1.45 -12.01 17.25
CA LEU A 356 -0.36 -11.83 18.22
C LEU A 356 -0.66 -10.71 19.22
N GLU A 357 -1.26 -9.63 18.71
CA GLU A 357 -1.75 -8.50 19.48
C GLU A 357 -2.79 -8.92 20.52
N ASN A 358 -3.81 -9.68 20.13
CA ASN A 358 -4.89 -10.10 21.03
C ASN A 358 -4.45 -11.17 22.04
N VAL A 359 -3.63 -12.14 21.61
CA VAL A 359 -3.25 -13.31 22.41
C VAL A 359 -2.25 -12.92 23.50
N TRP A 360 -1.21 -12.15 23.15
CA TRP A 360 -0.08 -11.92 24.06
C TRP A 360 0.26 -10.44 24.27
N ILE A 361 0.51 -9.72 23.17
CA ILE A 361 1.21 -8.42 23.23
C ILE A 361 0.37 -7.35 23.93
N ALA A 362 -0.94 -7.29 23.69
CA ALA A 362 -1.80 -6.27 24.28
C ALA A 362 -1.95 -6.42 25.81
N ASN A 363 -1.83 -7.63 26.35
CA ASN A 363 -1.96 -7.88 27.80
C ASN A 363 -0.64 -7.57 28.54
N HIS A 364 0.50 -7.88 27.92
CA HIS A 364 1.82 -7.71 28.53
C HIS A 364 2.39 -6.30 28.35
N GLY A 365 2.01 -5.61 27.27
CA GLY A 365 2.49 -4.26 26.99
C GLY A 365 3.94 -4.24 26.50
N ARG A 366 4.72 -3.23 26.93
CA ARG A 366 6.15 -3.14 26.59
C ARG A 366 6.94 -4.17 27.41
N ASP A 367 8.04 -4.64 26.83
CA ASP A 367 8.89 -5.69 27.40
C ASP A 367 8.17 -7.05 27.46
N TRP A 368 7.28 -7.28 26.48
CA TRP A 368 6.47 -8.51 26.40
C TRP A 368 7.29 -9.78 26.15
N MET A 369 8.58 -9.66 25.79
CA MET A 369 9.52 -10.80 25.67
C MET A 369 10.31 -11.09 26.95
N ARG A 370 10.00 -10.47 28.10
CA ARG A 370 10.71 -10.74 29.35
C ARG A 370 10.79 -12.25 29.69
N ASN A 371 9.71 -12.99 29.43
CA ASN A 371 9.69 -14.45 29.43
C ASN A 371 9.69 -14.95 27.97
N GLU A 372 10.86 -15.06 27.34
CA GLU A 372 10.96 -15.40 25.91
C GLU A 372 10.26 -16.74 25.58
N PHE A 373 10.50 -17.77 26.39
CA PHE A 373 9.96 -19.11 26.19
C PHE A 373 8.42 -19.10 26.17
N GLU A 374 7.80 -18.52 27.20
CA GLU A 374 6.35 -18.43 27.31
C GLU A 374 5.74 -17.58 26.19
N ALA A 375 6.36 -16.43 25.89
CA ALA A 375 5.92 -15.56 24.81
C ALA A 375 5.92 -16.31 23.47
N ARG A 376 7.02 -16.97 23.09
CA ARG A 376 7.13 -17.70 21.82
C ARG A 376 6.14 -18.85 21.72
N ASN A 377 5.91 -19.60 22.80
CA ASN A 377 4.94 -20.69 22.82
C ASN A 377 3.54 -20.17 22.49
N LYS A 378 3.14 -19.03 23.08
CA LYS A 378 1.86 -18.37 22.81
C LYS A 378 1.78 -17.78 21.41
N LEU A 379 2.86 -17.22 20.87
CA LEU A 379 2.91 -16.73 19.48
C LEU A 379 2.70 -17.86 18.46
N VAL A 380 3.30 -19.04 18.72
CA VAL A 380 3.19 -20.22 17.86
C VAL A 380 1.78 -20.84 17.92
N LEU A 381 1.19 -20.94 19.11
CA LEU A 381 -0.18 -21.46 19.30
C LEU A 381 -1.22 -20.62 18.55
N GLY A 382 -1.23 -19.30 18.80
CA GLY A 382 -2.25 -18.39 18.28
C GLY A 382 -3.66 -18.63 18.82
N SER A 383 -4.63 -17.82 18.38
CA SER A 383 -6.04 -18.09 18.62
C SER A 383 -6.64 -19.01 17.56
N THR A 384 -7.66 -19.78 17.96
CA THR A 384 -8.37 -20.74 17.09
C THR A 384 -9.48 -20.11 16.24
N ASP A 385 -9.71 -18.81 16.37
CA ASP A 385 -10.96 -18.18 15.95
C ASP A 385 -11.02 -17.79 14.47
N ARG A 386 -9.92 -17.34 13.85
CA ARG A 386 -9.92 -16.83 12.46
C ARG A 386 -8.69 -17.32 11.69
N GLY A 387 -8.90 -17.82 10.46
CA GLY A 387 -7.82 -18.27 9.58
C GLY A 387 -7.15 -17.13 8.80
N LEU A 388 -6.28 -17.46 7.86
CA LEU A 388 -5.35 -16.55 7.15
C LEU A 388 -5.95 -15.35 6.38
N PHE A 389 -7.27 -15.23 6.18
CA PHE A 389 -7.85 -14.13 5.38
C PHE A 389 -9.14 -13.59 5.99
N TRP A 390 -9.12 -12.34 6.47
CA TRP A 390 -10.31 -11.56 6.81
C TRP A 390 -10.12 -10.06 6.56
N PHE A 391 -11.24 -9.37 6.32
CA PHE A 391 -11.24 -7.91 6.21
C PHE A 391 -11.47 -7.27 7.56
N ASP A 392 -10.63 -6.30 7.91
CA ASP A 392 -10.81 -5.49 9.09
C ASP A 392 -11.42 -4.14 8.68
N TRP A 393 -12.45 -3.67 9.38
CA TRP A 393 -13.11 -2.40 9.04
C TRP A 393 -12.25 -1.20 9.43
N ARG A 394 -11.29 -1.37 10.35
CA ARG A 394 -10.31 -0.33 10.71
C ARG A 394 -9.43 0.07 9.53
N GLN A 395 -9.37 -0.78 8.50
CA GLN A 395 -8.59 -0.56 7.29
C GLN A 395 -9.21 0.49 6.37
N LEU A 396 -10.49 0.85 6.55
CA LEU A 396 -11.20 1.86 5.75
C LEU A 396 -10.54 3.24 5.81
N TRP A 397 -9.77 3.53 6.87
CA TRP A 397 -8.98 4.76 6.92
C TRP A 397 -7.93 4.84 5.81
N HIS A 398 -7.28 3.73 5.42
CA HIS A 398 -6.32 3.73 4.31
C HIS A 398 -7.00 3.97 2.97
N ILE A 399 -8.19 3.40 2.78
CA ILE A 399 -9.04 3.67 1.61
C ILE A 399 -9.42 5.15 1.56
N THR A 400 -9.87 5.71 2.68
CA THR A 400 -10.25 7.12 2.79
C THR A 400 -9.06 8.04 2.54
N SER A 401 -7.90 7.73 3.10
CA SER A 401 -6.65 8.48 2.89
C SER A 401 -6.24 8.48 1.41
N ALA A 402 -6.36 7.34 0.74
CA ALA A 402 -6.06 7.23 -0.69
C ALA A 402 -7.01 8.06 -1.56
N VAL A 403 -8.31 8.07 -1.22
CA VAL A 403 -9.29 8.93 -1.88
C VAL A 403 -8.94 10.40 -1.65
N ILE A 404 -8.62 10.82 -0.42
CA ILE A 404 -8.25 12.21 -0.12
C ILE A 404 -7.02 12.64 -0.93
N ILE A 405 -5.99 11.80 -1.00
CA ILE A 405 -4.76 12.10 -1.72
C ILE A 405 -5.03 12.34 -3.21
N VAL A 406 -5.69 11.40 -3.88
CA VAL A 406 -5.94 11.50 -5.32
C VAL A 406 -7.03 12.55 -5.60
N ALA A 407 -8.18 12.47 -4.95
CA ALA A 407 -9.29 13.38 -5.21
C ALA A 407 -8.94 14.82 -4.84
N GLY A 408 -8.19 15.04 -3.76
CA GLY A 408 -7.76 16.39 -3.36
C GLY A 408 -6.76 17.00 -4.33
N SER A 409 -5.81 16.21 -4.84
CA SER A 409 -4.86 16.68 -5.87
C SER A 409 -5.58 17.03 -7.19
N SER A 410 -6.50 16.17 -7.64
CA SER A 410 -7.35 16.44 -8.81
C SER A 410 -8.33 17.59 -8.59
N LEU A 411 -8.85 17.77 -7.38
CA LEU A 411 -9.78 18.85 -7.04
C LEU A 411 -9.09 20.21 -7.15
N GLY A 412 -7.84 20.34 -6.71
CA GLY A 412 -7.09 21.58 -6.89
C GLY A 412 -6.89 21.94 -8.36
N ALA A 413 -6.54 20.94 -9.20
CA ALA A 413 -6.45 21.13 -10.65
C ALA A 413 -7.80 21.49 -11.29
N TYR A 414 -8.89 20.84 -10.85
CA TYR A 414 -10.26 21.14 -11.29
C TYR A 414 -10.67 22.56 -10.95
N ILE A 415 -10.47 23.00 -9.69
CA ILE A 415 -10.80 24.36 -9.24
C ILE A 415 -10.05 25.39 -10.08
N LEU A 416 -8.74 25.20 -10.28
CA LEU A 416 -7.94 26.05 -11.15
C LEU A 416 -8.54 26.12 -12.56
N SER A 417 -8.69 24.99 -13.25
CA SER A 417 -9.19 25.00 -14.64
C SER A 417 -10.66 25.40 -14.79
N TYR A 418 -11.49 25.30 -13.77
CA TYR A 418 -12.90 25.71 -13.81
C TYR A 418 -13.08 27.24 -13.78
N TYR A 419 -12.19 27.94 -13.07
CA TYR A 419 -12.25 29.40 -12.89
C TYR A 419 -11.24 30.17 -13.75
N THR A 420 -10.33 29.47 -14.43
CA THR A 420 -9.39 30.00 -15.44
C THR A 420 -10.15 30.18 -16.78
N PRO A 421 -9.76 31.08 -17.70
CA PRO A 421 -10.65 31.53 -18.78
C PRO A 421 -11.23 30.37 -19.60
N THR A 422 -12.53 30.48 -19.89
CA THR A 422 -13.55 29.41 -19.94
C THR A 422 -14.18 29.04 -18.60
N VAL A 423 -14.83 30.02 -17.95
CA VAL A 423 -15.57 29.76 -16.71
C VAL A 423 -16.59 28.65 -16.91
N GLY A 424 -16.41 27.54 -16.19
CA GLY A 424 -17.30 26.38 -16.26
C GLY A 424 -16.62 25.05 -16.58
N LEU A 425 -17.43 24.12 -17.07
CA LEU A 425 -17.01 22.80 -17.52
C LEU A 425 -16.50 22.89 -18.97
N GLY A 426 -15.23 23.29 -19.12
CA GLY A 426 -14.48 23.16 -20.36
C GLY A 426 -13.89 21.75 -20.54
N CYS A 427 -13.21 21.50 -21.66
CA CYS A 427 -12.58 20.20 -21.93
C CYS A 427 -11.52 19.81 -20.87
N ARG A 428 -10.83 20.79 -20.27
CA ARG A 428 -9.80 20.58 -19.25
C ARG A 428 -10.39 20.16 -17.91
N SER A 429 -11.23 21.03 -17.32
CA SER A 429 -11.88 20.77 -16.03
C SER A 429 -12.77 19.53 -16.07
N LEU A 430 -13.49 19.29 -17.18
CA LEU A 430 -14.23 18.05 -17.37
C LEU A 430 -13.30 16.83 -17.47
N GLY A 431 -12.16 16.96 -18.16
CA GLY A 431 -11.16 15.90 -18.27
C GLY A 431 -10.69 15.41 -16.90
N TYR A 432 -10.32 16.35 -16.01
CA TYR A 432 -9.88 16.04 -14.64
C TYR A 432 -11.00 15.41 -13.80
N LEU A 433 -12.23 15.91 -13.95
CA LEU A 433 -13.40 15.37 -13.25
C LEU A 433 -13.69 13.93 -13.69
N VAL A 434 -13.70 13.66 -15.00
CA VAL A 434 -13.94 12.32 -15.57
C VAL A 434 -12.89 11.34 -15.06
N PHE A 435 -11.60 11.71 -15.10
CA PHE A 435 -10.52 10.87 -14.56
C PHE A 435 -10.76 10.51 -13.08
N SER A 436 -11.14 11.51 -12.27
CA SER A 436 -11.36 11.33 -10.84
C SER A 436 -12.60 10.48 -10.53
N VAL A 437 -13.69 10.67 -11.28
CA VAL A 437 -14.94 9.91 -11.15
C VAL A 437 -14.73 8.45 -11.57
N ILE A 438 -14.02 8.19 -12.68
CA ILE A 438 -13.71 6.82 -13.09
C ILE A 438 -12.82 6.15 -12.04
N SER A 439 -11.78 6.84 -11.55
CA SER A 439 -10.89 6.31 -10.50
C SER A 439 -11.65 5.94 -9.22
N LEU A 440 -12.57 6.80 -8.78
CA LEU A 440 -13.41 6.55 -7.61
C LEU A 440 -14.42 5.41 -7.87
N GLY A 441 -15.04 5.38 -9.04
CA GLY A 441 -15.95 4.33 -9.46
C GLY A 441 -15.29 2.95 -9.49
N LEU A 442 -14.06 2.86 -9.99
CA LEU A 442 -13.28 1.62 -9.98
C LEU A 442 -13.00 1.12 -8.55
N LEU A 443 -12.66 2.02 -7.62
CA LEU A 443 -12.48 1.67 -6.21
C LEU A 443 -13.78 1.17 -5.56
N ILE A 444 -14.89 1.89 -5.77
CA ILE A 444 -16.19 1.52 -5.21
C ILE A 444 -16.65 0.17 -5.76
N LEU A 445 -16.55 -0.05 -7.07
CA LEU A 445 -16.91 -1.33 -7.70
C LEU A 445 -16.02 -2.47 -7.21
N GLU A 446 -14.72 -2.23 -7.01
CA GLU A 446 -13.81 -3.23 -6.44
C GLU A 446 -14.24 -3.64 -5.02
N PHE A 447 -14.62 -2.67 -4.19
CA PHE A 447 -15.11 -2.92 -2.83
C PHE A 447 -16.45 -3.67 -2.84
N ILE A 448 -17.39 -3.29 -3.72
CA ILE A 448 -18.69 -3.96 -3.87
C ILE A 448 -18.49 -5.42 -4.32
N ILE A 449 -17.68 -5.65 -5.36
CA ILE A 449 -17.41 -7.00 -5.87
C ILE A 449 -16.72 -7.84 -4.80
N TRP A 450 -15.72 -7.28 -4.09
CA TRP A 450 -15.08 -7.95 -2.98
C TRP A 450 -16.10 -8.39 -1.92
N ARG A 451 -16.97 -7.46 -1.50
CA ARG A 451 -18.01 -7.68 -0.49
C ARG A 451 -19.02 -8.74 -0.89
N TRP A 452 -19.32 -8.84 -2.19
CA TRP A 452 -20.26 -9.83 -2.73
C TRP A 452 -19.64 -11.21 -2.92
N THR A 453 -18.36 -11.27 -3.28
CA THR A 453 -17.62 -12.51 -3.58
C THR A 453 -16.82 -13.06 -2.39
N SER A 454 -16.88 -12.43 -1.21
CA SER A 454 -16.14 -12.86 -0.03
C SER A 454 -16.64 -14.21 0.49
N GLU A 455 -15.85 -15.26 0.27
CA GLU A 455 -16.06 -16.65 0.73
C GLU A 455 -16.18 -16.76 2.27
N GLU A 456 -15.65 -15.81 3.04
CA GLU A 456 -15.86 -15.74 4.50
C GLU A 456 -17.34 -15.78 4.90
N ARG A 457 -18.22 -15.27 4.03
CA ARG A 457 -19.66 -15.30 4.28
C ARG A 457 -20.23 -16.72 4.16
N GLU A 458 -19.62 -17.60 3.37
CA GLU A 458 -20.07 -18.99 3.21
C GLU A 458 -19.62 -19.87 4.39
N GLU A 459 -18.36 -19.78 4.82
CA GLU A 459 -17.86 -20.51 6.01
C GLU A 459 -18.57 -20.07 7.30
N TYR A 460 -18.77 -18.76 7.51
CA TYR A 460 -19.53 -18.24 8.65
C TYR A 460 -21.00 -18.70 8.63
N ASN A 461 -21.64 -18.72 7.45
CA ASN A 461 -23.02 -19.20 7.33
C ASN A 461 -23.14 -20.73 7.49
N ALA A 462 -22.09 -21.48 7.16
CA ALA A 462 -22.03 -22.93 7.32
C ALA A 462 -21.76 -23.37 8.77
N GLN A 463 -21.02 -22.56 9.54
CA GLN A 463 -20.69 -22.85 10.94
C GLN A 463 -21.77 -22.39 11.94
N ARG A 464 -22.82 -21.67 11.52
CA ARG A 464 -23.92 -21.30 12.43
C ARG A 464 -24.76 -22.52 12.82
N PRO A 465 -24.95 -22.80 14.13
CA PRO A 465 -25.83 -23.87 14.57
C PRO A 465 -27.28 -23.63 14.08
N PRO A 466 -28.02 -24.67 13.65
CA PRO A 466 -29.37 -24.52 13.09
C PRO A 466 -30.38 -23.81 14.00
N ARG A 467 -30.11 -23.78 15.31
CA ARG A 467 -31.04 -23.30 16.35
C ARG A 467 -31.12 -21.77 16.46
N GLU A 468 -30.11 -21.04 16.00
CA GLU A 468 -30.09 -19.56 16.02
C GLU A 468 -30.68 -18.92 14.75
N ARG A 469 -31.09 -19.75 13.77
CA ARG A 469 -31.64 -19.29 12.50
C ARG A 469 -33.03 -18.65 12.63
N ARG A 470 -33.62 -18.59 13.83
CA ARG A 470 -35.05 -18.31 14.01
C ARG A 470 -35.40 -17.04 14.82
N VAL A 471 -34.45 -16.26 15.35
CA VAL A 471 -34.83 -15.19 16.33
C VAL A 471 -34.23 -13.79 16.10
N THR A 472 -33.31 -13.55 15.16
CA THR A 472 -32.75 -12.19 15.00
C THR A 472 -32.85 -11.63 13.57
N PHE A 473 -33.70 -10.58 13.47
CA PHE A 473 -33.89 -9.60 12.40
C PHE A 473 -34.80 -9.96 11.21
N ASP A 474 -36.11 -9.94 11.48
CA ASP A 474 -37.20 -9.75 10.48
C ASP A 474 -37.66 -8.28 10.34
N VAL A 475 -36.92 -7.32 10.91
CA VAL A 475 -37.28 -5.90 10.81
C VAL A 475 -36.41 -5.25 9.71
N LEU A 476 -37.06 -4.87 8.60
CA LEU A 476 -36.55 -4.25 7.36
C LEU A 476 -35.93 -5.18 6.29
N GLY A 477 -36.79 -5.94 5.59
CA GLY A 477 -36.75 -6.11 4.13
C GLY A 477 -35.54 -6.78 3.45
N GLY A 478 -34.50 -7.16 4.19
CA GLY A 478 -33.23 -7.63 3.64
C GLY A 478 -33.26 -9.03 3.03
N GLU A 479 -34.20 -9.90 3.43
CA GLU A 479 -34.25 -11.28 2.94
C GLU A 479 -34.67 -11.40 1.47
N ARG A 480 -35.61 -10.58 0.99
CA ARG A 480 -36.01 -10.61 -0.43
C ARG A 480 -34.91 -10.09 -1.33
N VAL A 481 -34.23 -9.01 -0.93
CA VAL A 481 -33.05 -8.48 -1.65
C VAL A 481 -31.90 -9.49 -1.64
N ARG A 482 -31.70 -10.21 -0.53
CA ARG A 482 -30.64 -11.22 -0.35
C ARG A 482 -30.90 -12.52 -1.13
N ARG A 483 -32.14 -13.01 -1.17
CA ARG A 483 -32.52 -14.16 -2.01
C ARG A 483 -32.51 -13.79 -3.49
N ALA A 484 -33.02 -12.60 -3.83
CA ALA A 484 -32.92 -12.07 -5.19
C ALA A 484 -31.46 -11.95 -5.63
N SER A 485 -30.58 -11.32 -4.84
CA SER A 485 -29.17 -11.11 -5.21
C SER A 485 -28.37 -12.41 -5.33
N MET A 486 -28.64 -13.41 -4.49
CA MET A 486 -27.94 -14.71 -4.57
C MET A 486 -28.41 -15.52 -5.78
N PHE A 487 -29.70 -15.42 -6.13
CA PHE A 487 -30.21 -15.91 -7.40
C PHE A 487 -29.56 -15.14 -8.57
N THR A 488 -29.46 -13.81 -8.49
CA THR A 488 -28.80 -12.98 -9.50
C THR A 488 -27.33 -13.32 -9.68
N VAL A 489 -26.56 -13.67 -8.64
CA VAL A 489 -25.13 -14.03 -8.78
C VAL A 489 -24.94 -15.39 -9.45
N LYS A 490 -25.67 -16.42 -8.98
CA LYS A 490 -25.67 -17.74 -9.65
C LYS A 490 -26.22 -17.64 -11.07
N GLN A 491 -27.20 -16.76 -11.29
CA GLN A 491 -27.76 -16.47 -12.59
C GLN A 491 -26.77 -15.66 -13.45
N THR A 492 -26.00 -14.69 -12.93
CA THR A 492 -24.97 -13.97 -13.69
C THR A 492 -23.80 -14.85 -14.08
N GLY A 493 -23.42 -15.83 -13.25
CA GLY A 493 -22.47 -16.87 -13.64
C GLY A 493 -22.98 -17.66 -14.85
N ARG A 494 -24.23 -18.13 -14.80
CA ARG A 494 -24.90 -18.82 -15.91
C ARG A 494 -25.17 -17.94 -17.14
N TRP A 495 -25.44 -16.65 -16.95
CA TRP A 495 -25.62 -15.67 -18.04
C TRP A 495 -24.30 -15.31 -18.72
N LEU A 496 -23.15 -15.55 -18.08
CA LEU A 496 -21.83 -15.44 -18.69
C LEU A 496 -21.42 -16.75 -19.38
N GLU A 497 -21.82 -17.92 -18.88
CA GLU A 497 -21.51 -19.23 -19.50
C GLU A 497 -22.00 -19.32 -20.97
N GLY A 498 -23.25 -18.94 -21.25
CA GLY A 498 -23.82 -18.97 -22.61
C GLY A 498 -23.08 -18.11 -23.65
N PRO A 499 -22.81 -16.82 -23.40
CA PRO A 499 -22.03 -15.98 -24.31
C PRO A 499 -20.55 -16.34 -24.31
N VAL A 500 -19.97 -16.90 -23.24
CA VAL A 500 -18.57 -17.35 -23.23
C VAL A 500 -18.36 -18.48 -24.23
N ASP A 501 -19.25 -19.46 -24.32
CA ASP A 501 -19.13 -20.52 -25.34
C ASP A 501 -19.23 -19.96 -26.77
N THR A 502 -20.08 -18.95 -26.99
CA THR A 502 -20.24 -18.30 -28.29
C THR A 502 -19.02 -17.44 -28.67
N ILE A 503 -18.49 -16.69 -27.69
CA ILE A 503 -17.27 -15.89 -27.83
C ILE A 503 -16.05 -16.80 -28.01
N GLU A 504 -16.01 -17.93 -27.31
CA GLU A 504 -14.96 -18.95 -27.42
C GLU A 504 -14.90 -19.49 -28.86
N GLN A 505 -16.06 -19.87 -29.43
CA GLN A 505 -16.12 -20.33 -30.82
C GLN A 505 -15.72 -19.25 -31.82
N LEU A 506 -16.17 -18.00 -31.62
CA LEU A 506 -15.77 -16.88 -32.48
C LEU A 506 -14.26 -16.62 -32.37
N LEU A 507 -13.70 -16.47 -31.18
CA LEU A 507 -12.29 -16.17 -30.99
C LEU A 507 -11.36 -17.30 -31.47
N LYS A 508 -11.77 -18.58 -31.32
CA LYS A 508 -11.05 -19.73 -31.89
C LYS A 508 -10.97 -19.69 -33.41
N VAL A 509 -11.94 -19.09 -34.09
CA VAL A 509 -11.94 -18.93 -35.56
C VAL A 509 -11.21 -17.65 -35.98
N TRP A 510 -11.42 -16.54 -35.27
CA TRP A 510 -10.92 -15.22 -35.64
C TRP A 510 -9.44 -15.02 -35.32
N ILE A 511 -8.96 -15.40 -34.12
CA ILE A 511 -7.57 -15.17 -33.70
C ILE A 511 -6.59 -15.87 -34.65
N PRO A 512 -6.75 -17.16 -34.99
CA PRO A 512 -5.81 -17.82 -35.89
C PRO A 512 -5.92 -17.30 -37.32
N ARG A 513 -7.10 -16.85 -37.78
CA ARG A 513 -7.25 -16.21 -39.11
C ARG A 513 -6.52 -14.88 -39.22
N ILE A 514 -6.68 -14.00 -38.22
CA ILE A 514 -6.05 -12.67 -38.23
C ILE A 514 -4.52 -12.81 -38.14
N PHE A 515 -4.02 -13.59 -37.19
CA PHE A 515 -2.57 -13.74 -36.97
C PHE A 515 -1.86 -14.56 -38.06
N SER A 516 -2.55 -15.49 -38.73
CA SER A 516 -1.98 -16.21 -39.89
C SER A 516 -2.01 -15.37 -41.17
N SER A 517 -2.88 -14.35 -41.26
CA SER A 517 -2.96 -13.43 -42.39
C SER A 517 -1.80 -12.44 -42.44
N THR A 518 -1.24 -12.05 -41.29
CA THR A 518 -0.22 -11.00 -41.18
C THR A 518 1.23 -11.51 -41.29
N TYR A 519 1.47 -12.80 -41.51
CA TYR A 519 2.83 -13.38 -41.50
C TYR A 519 3.11 -14.30 -42.71
N ILE A 520 4.29 -14.14 -43.34
CA ILE A 520 4.72 -14.82 -44.59
C ILE A 520 5.62 -16.05 -44.25
N GLY A 521 5.20 -16.88 -43.29
CA GLY A 521 5.91 -18.10 -42.87
C GLY A 521 5.01 -19.35 -42.92
N ASP A 522 5.47 -20.49 -42.38
CA ASP A 522 4.70 -21.74 -42.32
C ASP A 522 3.38 -21.55 -41.53
N ARG A 523 2.30 -21.29 -42.28
CA ARG A 523 0.98 -20.90 -41.74
C ARG A 523 0.30 -22.04 -40.99
N ARG A 524 0.60 -23.30 -41.31
CA ARG A 524 -0.10 -24.45 -40.70
C ARG A 524 0.39 -24.71 -39.29
N HIS A 525 1.70 -24.82 -39.09
CA HIS A 525 2.27 -25.14 -37.77
C HIS A 525 1.95 -24.06 -36.73
N ARG A 526 2.03 -22.78 -37.11
CA ARG A 526 1.71 -21.66 -36.21
C ARG A 526 0.22 -21.55 -35.90
N ARG A 527 -0.66 -21.91 -36.85
CA ARG A 527 -2.11 -21.95 -36.62
C ARG A 527 -2.47 -23.02 -35.60
N GLU A 528 -1.87 -24.21 -35.71
CA GLU A 528 -2.07 -25.29 -34.73
C GLU A 528 -1.52 -24.93 -33.35
N TYR A 529 -0.34 -24.30 -33.30
CA TYR A 529 0.21 -23.79 -32.03
C TYR A 529 -0.70 -22.73 -31.39
N LEU A 530 -1.14 -21.74 -32.17
CA LEU A 530 -2.07 -20.69 -31.70
C LEU A 530 -3.40 -21.29 -31.25
N GLN A 531 -3.95 -22.25 -31.99
CA GLN A 531 -5.20 -22.90 -31.63
C GLN A 531 -5.06 -23.67 -30.31
N ARG A 532 -3.99 -24.46 -30.14
CA ARG A 532 -3.71 -25.15 -28.86
C ARG A 532 -3.48 -24.17 -27.71
N SER A 533 -2.80 -23.06 -27.95
CA SER A 533 -2.59 -22.02 -26.95
C SER A 533 -3.90 -21.35 -26.55
N VAL A 534 -4.78 -21.05 -27.52
CA VAL A 534 -6.12 -20.50 -27.29
C VAL A 534 -6.98 -21.50 -26.53
N ASP A 535 -7.01 -22.77 -26.94
CA ASP A 535 -7.75 -23.85 -26.28
C ASP A 535 -7.31 -24.03 -24.82
N HIS A 536 -6.00 -24.07 -24.57
CA HIS A 536 -5.45 -24.16 -23.22
C HIS A 536 -5.83 -22.94 -22.37
N THR A 537 -5.81 -21.73 -22.96
CA THR A 537 -6.20 -20.51 -22.24
C THR A 537 -7.70 -20.51 -21.90
N PHE A 538 -8.57 -20.95 -22.81
CA PHE A 538 -10.01 -21.07 -22.56
C PHE A 538 -10.34 -22.14 -21.52
N GLN A 539 -9.65 -23.28 -21.54
CA GLN A 539 -9.78 -24.30 -20.50
C GLN A 539 -9.41 -23.73 -19.12
N GLN A 540 -8.34 -22.93 -19.04
CA GLN A 540 -8.02 -22.21 -17.81
C GLN A 540 -9.11 -21.22 -17.40
N MET A 541 -9.69 -20.48 -18.35
CA MET A 541 -10.78 -19.51 -18.08
C MET A 541 -12.04 -20.16 -17.49
N ARG A 542 -12.39 -21.39 -17.90
CA ARG A 542 -13.56 -22.10 -17.37
C ARG A 542 -13.44 -22.39 -15.87
N HIS A 543 -12.22 -22.49 -15.35
CA HIS A 543 -11.96 -22.69 -13.93
C HIS A 543 -11.74 -21.39 -13.14
N TRP A 544 -11.91 -20.23 -13.78
CA TRP A 544 -11.71 -18.96 -13.10
C TRP A 544 -12.81 -18.68 -12.09
N SER A 545 -12.39 -18.19 -10.92
CA SER A 545 -13.30 -17.61 -9.94
C SER A 545 -13.99 -16.36 -10.51
N ALA A 546 -15.19 -16.03 -10.00
CA ALA A 546 -15.90 -14.81 -10.40
C ALA A 546 -15.03 -13.54 -10.29
N ARG A 547 -14.15 -13.50 -9.28
CA ARG A 547 -13.17 -12.43 -9.08
C ARG A 547 -12.18 -12.29 -10.25
N GLN A 548 -11.65 -13.40 -10.72
CA GLN A 548 -10.73 -13.42 -11.86
C GLN A 548 -11.42 -12.96 -13.14
N TRP A 549 -12.66 -13.37 -13.37
CA TRP A 549 -13.48 -12.89 -14.48
C TRP A 549 -13.66 -11.37 -14.47
N TRP A 550 -14.09 -10.80 -13.34
CA TRP A 550 -14.22 -9.34 -13.19
C TRP A 550 -12.90 -8.61 -13.38
N ASN A 551 -11.79 -9.17 -12.88
CA ASN A 551 -10.47 -8.60 -13.05
C ASN A 551 -10.08 -8.48 -14.53
N VAL A 552 -10.21 -9.57 -15.29
CA VAL A 552 -9.74 -9.63 -16.67
C VAL A 552 -10.68 -8.92 -17.66
N LEU A 553 -12.00 -9.12 -17.52
CA LEU A 553 -12.95 -8.58 -18.51
C LEU A 553 -13.32 -7.12 -18.28
N PHE A 554 -13.34 -6.66 -17.03
CA PHE A 554 -13.85 -5.32 -16.70
C PHE A 554 -12.73 -4.41 -16.18
N PHE A 555 -12.04 -4.83 -15.13
CA PHE A 555 -11.12 -3.96 -14.43
C PHE A 555 -9.87 -3.60 -15.24
N ILE A 556 -9.19 -4.57 -15.83
CA ILE A 556 -7.99 -4.31 -16.64
C ILE A 556 -8.32 -3.37 -17.83
N PRO A 557 -9.36 -3.63 -18.64
CA PRO A 557 -9.75 -2.70 -19.71
C PRO A 557 -10.12 -1.31 -19.19
N ALA A 558 -10.87 -1.20 -18.09
CA ALA A 558 -11.26 0.09 -17.54
C ALA A 558 -10.06 0.89 -17.00
N GLU A 559 -9.08 0.23 -16.39
CA GLU A 559 -7.80 0.83 -15.98
C GLU A 559 -6.99 1.33 -17.17
N LEU A 560 -6.91 0.55 -18.25
CA LEU A 560 -6.23 0.97 -19.49
C LEU A 560 -6.93 2.17 -20.13
N ILE A 561 -8.28 2.17 -20.15
CA ILE A 561 -9.07 3.30 -20.67
C ILE A 561 -8.81 4.56 -19.84
N ASN A 562 -8.85 4.45 -18.50
CA ASN A 562 -8.62 5.61 -17.63
C ASN A 562 -7.17 6.10 -17.68
N THR A 563 -6.20 5.19 -17.82
CA THR A 563 -4.79 5.52 -18.07
C THR A 563 -4.65 6.28 -19.40
N GLY A 564 -5.25 5.76 -20.47
CA GLY A 564 -5.27 6.42 -21.77
C GLY A 564 -5.94 7.79 -21.71
N TRP A 565 -6.97 7.94 -20.88
CA TRP A 565 -7.62 9.22 -20.63
C TRP A 565 -6.69 10.23 -19.95
N LEU A 566 -5.94 9.82 -18.92
CA LEU A 566 -4.94 10.68 -18.29
C LEU A 566 -3.81 11.04 -19.27
N CYS A 567 -3.30 10.08 -20.04
CA CYS A 567 -2.30 10.35 -21.09
C CYS A 567 -2.83 11.35 -22.12
N LYS A 568 -4.09 11.21 -22.55
CA LYS A 568 -4.75 12.18 -23.43
C LYS A 568 -4.78 13.57 -22.80
N ILE A 569 -5.11 13.69 -21.51
CA ILE A 569 -5.11 14.97 -20.79
C ILE A 569 -3.71 15.60 -20.84
N VAL A 570 -2.67 14.86 -20.46
CA VAL A 570 -1.28 15.34 -20.43
C VAL A 570 -0.83 15.79 -21.83
N LEU A 571 -1.05 14.97 -22.85
CA LEU A 571 -0.65 15.28 -24.23
C LEU A 571 -1.45 16.46 -24.80
N SER A 572 -2.77 16.48 -24.59
CA SER A 572 -3.64 17.56 -25.06
C SER A 572 -3.28 18.89 -24.40
N GLN A 573 -2.90 18.87 -23.13
CA GLN A 573 -2.43 20.03 -22.40
C GLN A 573 -1.06 20.50 -22.90
N THR A 574 -0.14 19.59 -23.15
CA THR A 574 1.24 19.89 -23.59
C THR A 574 1.28 20.52 -24.98
N PHE A 575 0.48 20.01 -25.92
CA PHE A 575 0.50 20.50 -27.31
C PHE A 575 -0.57 21.56 -27.60
N GLY A 576 -1.48 21.83 -26.68
CA GLY A 576 -2.55 22.82 -26.89
C GLY A 576 -3.77 22.29 -27.65
N ALA A 577 -3.99 20.97 -27.68
CA ALA A 577 -5.16 20.38 -28.36
C ALA A 577 -6.52 20.88 -27.83
N TYR A 578 -6.54 21.46 -26.62
CA TYR A 578 -7.71 22.12 -26.03
C TYR A 578 -7.95 23.55 -26.51
N GLN A 579 -7.10 24.13 -27.36
CA GLN A 579 -7.32 25.43 -27.98
C GLN A 579 -8.14 25.30 -29.26
N ASN A 580 -9.43 25.04 -29.08
CA ASN A 580 -10.40 25.02 -30.17
C ASN A 580 -11.73 25.63 -29.67
N CYS A 581 -12.59 26.09 -30.58
CA CYS A 581 -13.85 26.73 -30.22
C CYS A 581 -14.75 25.86 -29.33
N TRP A 582 -14.68 24.53 -29.47
CA TRP A 582 -15.49 23.61 -28.66
C TRP A 582 -15.08 23.63 -27.19
N CYS A 583 -13.78 23.50 -26.94
CA CYS A 583 -13.21 23.51 -25.61
C CYS A 583 -13.21 24.90 -24.98
N GLN A 584 -13.02 25.95 -25.80
CA GLN A 584 -12.96 27.34 -25.35
C GLN A 584 -14.36 27.96 -25.06
N THR A 585 -15.46 27.32 -25.46
CA THR A 585 -16.82 27.86 -25.21
C THR A 585 -17.56 27.20 -24.04
N SER A 586 -16.89 26.35 -23.26
CA SER A 586 -17.47 25.64 -22.10
C SER A 586 -18.83 24.96 -22.39
N GLN A 587 -18.94 24.26 -23.53
CA GLN A 587 -20.19 23.61 -23.99
C GLN A 587 -20.82 22.64 -22.98
N TYR A 588 -20.01 22.02 -22.12
CA TYR A 588 -20.50 21.00 -21.17
C TYR A 588 -21.15 21.57 -19.91
N SER A 589 -21.09 22.89 -19.71
CA SER A 589 -21.65 23.55 -18.53
C SER A 589 -23.12 23.94 -18.80
N PRO A 590 -24.06 23.72 -17.86
CA PRO A 590 -25.41 24.26 -17.97
C PRO A 590 -25.34 25.80 -18.03
N GLY A 591 -25.79 26.42 -19.13
CA GLY A 591 -25.61 27.87 -19.36
C GLY A 591 -24.21 28.26 -19.86
N GLY A 592 -23.41 27.31 -20.33
CA GLY A 592 -22.21 27.56 -21.14
C GLY A 592 -22.55 27.70 -22.62
N GLY A 593 -21.53 27.70 -23.48
CA GLY A 593 -21.68 27.86 -24.93
C GLY A 593 -21.14 29.20 -25.49
N TYR A 594 -20.44 29.96 -24.64
CA TYR A 594 -19.84 31.23 -24.97
C TYR A 594 -18.36 31.28 -24.61
N MET A 595 -17.63 32.17 -25.28
CA MET A 595 -16.24 32.48 -25.02
C MET A 595 -16.12 34.00 -24.86
N ASP A 596 -15.43 34.46 -23.82
CA ASP A 596 -15.13 35.89 -23.66
C ASP A 596 -13.79 36.20 -24.33
N LEU A 597 -13.84 36.92 -25.46
CA LEU A 597 -12.68 37.25 -26.28
C LEU A 597 -11.71 38.22 -25.59
N SER A 598 -12.20 38.99 -24.60
CA SER A 598 -11.35 39.88 -23.80
C SER A 598 -10.48 39.12 -22.78
N MET A 599 -10.87 37.89 -22.42
CA MET A 599 -10.25 37.11 -21.35
C MET A 599 -9.52 35.84 -21.83
N VAL A 600 -9.46 35.59 -23.14
CA VAL A 600 -8.90 34.36 -23.74
C VAL A 600 -7.45 34.13 -23.35
N LEU A 601 -6.68 35.22 -23.30
CA LEU A 601 -5.27 35.21 -22.99
C LEU A 601 -5.03 35.52 -21.51
N ASN A 602 -5.70 36.55 -20.99
CA ASN A 602 -5.53 37.06 -19.63
C ASN A 602 -6.89 37.24 -18.95
N ALA A 603 -7.18 36.43 -17.92
CA ALA A 603 -8.37 36.61 -17.11
C ALA A 603 -8.14 37.66 -16.01
N GLN A 604 -8.86 38.78 -16.10
CA GLN A 604 -8.81 39.87 -15.11
C GLN A 604 -9.85 39.73 -13.99
N LEU A 605 -10.33 38.52 -13.72
CA LEU A 605 -11.39 38.29 -12.75
C LEU A 605 -10.85 38.34 -11.31
N LYS A 606 -11.49 39.13 -10.45
CA LYS A 606 -11.18 39.21 -9.01
C LYS A 606 -11.18 37.84 -8.31
N TYR A 607 -11.95 36.87 -8.83
CA TYR A 607 -12.06 35.52 -8.28
C TYR A 607 -10.95 34.55 -8.73
N VAL A 608 -10.22 34.85 -9.80
CA VAL A 608 -9.15 33.99 -10.34
C VAL A 608 -8.03 33.82 -9.32
N MET A 609 -7.63 34.89 -8.66
CA MET A 609 -6.63 34.82 -7.59
C MET A 609 -7.06 33.89 -6.46
N TRP A 610 -8.29 34.05 -5.97
CA TRP A 610 -8.80 33.23 -4.87
C TRP A 610 -8.92 31.75 -5.25
N SER A 611 -9.38 31.43 -6.46
CA SER A 611 -9.49 30.05 -6.92
C SER A 611 -8.12 29.41 -7.15
N TRP A 612 -7.15 30.16 -7.70
CA TRP A 612 -5.78 29.70 -7.88
C TRP A 612 -5.12 29.40 -6.53
N VAL A 613 -5.19 30.34 -5.58
CA VAL A 613 -4.71 30.13 -4.22
C VAL A 613 -5.37 28.91 -3.59
N THR A 614 -6.70 28.78 -3.70
CA THR A 614 -7.43 27.65 -3.11
C THR A 614 -6.99 26.32 -3.71
N GLY A 615 -6.90 26.22 -5.04
CA GLY A 615 -6.47 25.00 -5.73
C GLY A 615 -5.04 24.61 -5.36
N THR A 616 -4.11 25.56 -5.39
CA THR A 616 -2.70 25.34 -5.02
C THR A 616 -2.55 24.95 -3.55
N VAL A 617 -3.26 25.61 -2.63
CA VAL A 617 -3.19 25.31 -1.19
C VAL A 617 -3.74 23.93 -0.89
N ILE A 618 -4.87 23.53 -1.50
CA ILE A 618 -5.45 22.19 -1.30
C ILE A 618 -4.48 21.11 -1.77
N SER A 619 -4.07 21.15 -3.03
CA SER A 619 -3.18 20.12 -3.60
C SER A 619 -1.79 20.13 -2.95
N GLY A 620 -1.23 21.31 -2.69
CA GLY A 620 0.05 21.47 -2.02
C GLY A 620 0.05 20.92 -0.59
N THR A 621 -0.99 21.22 0.20
CA THR A 621 -1.13 20.70 1.57
C THR A 621 -1.23 19.18 1.57
N ILE A 622 -2.02 18.62 0.66
CA ILE A 622 -2.21 17.16 0.54
C ILE A 622 -0.91 16.48 0.09
N LEU A 623 -0.19 17.07 -0.87
CA LEU A 623 1.12 16.59 -1.29
C LEU A 623 2.11 16.58 -0.14
N SER A 624 2.26 17.71 0.56
CA SER A 624 3.18 17.85 1.69
C SER A 624 2.82 16.88 2.82
N ALA A 625 1.54 16.76 3.18
CA ALA A 625 1.08 15.83 4.21
C ALA A 625 1.32 14.37 3.82
N GLY A 626 1.06 14.01 2.56
CA GLY A 626 1.30 12.66 2.03
C GLY A 626 2.79 12.30 2.04
N LEU A 627 3.66 13.18 1.53
CA LEU A 627 5.10 12.96 1.55
C LEU A 627 5.65 12.89 2.98
N ALA A 628 5.22 13.79 3.86
CA ALA A 628 5.62 13.79 5.26
C ALA A 628 5.21 12.49 5.97
N TYR A 629 4.00 11.98 5.71
CA TYR A 629 3.55 10.70 6.24
C TYR A 629 4.44 9.54 5.80
N VAL A 630 4.75 9.44 4.50
CA VAL A 630 5.55 8.35 3.95
C VAL A 630 6.99 8.38 4.49
N VAL A 631 7.60 9.57 4.54
CA VAL A 631 8.94 9.75 5.13
C VAL A 631 8.94 9.38 6.62
N THR A 632 7.89 9.79 7.35
CA THR A 632 7.73 9.43 8.75
C THR A 632 7.66 7.92 8.93
N GLU A 633 6.80 7.22 8.18
CA GLU A 633 6.68 5.76 8.25
C GLU A 633 7.99 5.06 7.88
N TRP A 634 8.70 5.55 6.86
CA TRP A 634 10.03 5.05 6.51
C TRP A 634 11.03 5.18 7.66
N CYS A 635 11.11 6.35 8.31
CA CYS A 635 11.98 6.57 9.46
C CYS A 635 11.62 5.65 10.64
N LEU A 636 10.33 5.42 10.87
CA LEU A 636 9.84 4.55 11.96
C LEU A 636 10.17 3.07 11.75
N GLN A 637 10.23 2.63 10.49
CA GLN A 637 10.47 1.24 10.10
C GLN A 637 11.95 0.94 9.80
N SER A 638 12.79 1.98 9.72
CA SER A 638 14.19 1.88 9.29
C SER A 638 15.01 0.84 10.06
N HIS A 639 14.86 0.73 11.39
CA HIS A 639 15.61 -0.20 12.23
C HIS A 639 15.38 -1.69 11.89
N LEU A 640 14.22 -2.06 11.35
CA LEU A 640 13.95 -3.44 10.89
C LEU A 640 14.77 -3.81 9.66
N SER A 641 15.07 -2.80 8.84
CA SER A 641 15.73 -2.94 7.53
C SER A 641 17.25 -2.85 7.61
N THR A 642 17.79 -2.40 8.74
CA THR A 642 19.22 -2.23 8.95
C THR A 642 19.92 -3.59 9.02
N LEU A 643 20.93 -3.78 8.16
CA LEU A 643 21.70 -5.02 8.07
C LEU A 643 22.52 -5.27 9.34
N ASP A 644 23.30 -4.27 9.73
CA ASP A 644 24.13 -4.32 10.92
C ASP A 644 23.26 -4.30 12.19
N ARG A 645 23.53 -5.23 13.09
CA ARG A 645 22.79 -5.43 14.34
C ARG A 645 23.00 -4.26 15.29
N ASP A 646 24.21 -3.74 15.37
CA ASP A 646 24.55 -2.67 16.31
C ASP A 646 23.95 -1.35 15.84
N ALA A 647 24.12 -1.04 14.55
CA ALA A 647 23.46 0.10 13.92
C ALA A 647 21.92 0.01 13.99
N ALA A 648 21.32 -1.19 13.97
CA ALA A 648 19.88 -1.34 14.14
C ALA A 648 19.41 -1.02 15.55
N ARG A 649 20.19 -1.39 16.57
CA ARG A 649 19.91 -1.07 17.97
C ARG A 649 19.99 0.44 18.20
N GLU A 650 21.04 1.07 17.71
CA GLU A 650 21.17 2.54 17.72
C GLU A 650 20.03 3.20 16.92
N GLY A 651 19.71 2.64 15.75
CA GLY A 651 18.58 3.05 14.92
C GLY A 651 17.25 3.02 15.68
N LEU A 652 17.01 1.97 16.47
CA LEU A 652 15.82 1.86 17.32
C LEU A 652 15.76 2.98 18.37
N GLN A 653 16.89 3.30 19.02
CA GLN A 653 16.96 4.43 19.95
C GLN A 653 16.62 5.76 19.26
N ARG A 654 17.19 5.98 18.07
CA ARG A 654 16.89 7.17 17.25
C ARG A 654 15.43 7.19 16.81
N THR A 655 14.83 6.06 16.46
CA THR A 655 13.40 5.94 16.17
C THR A 655 12.54 6.30 17.38
N ARG A 656 12.91 5.88 18.60
CA ARG A 656 12.20 6.26 19.84
C ARG A 656 12.27 7.78 20.07
N ALA A 657 13.45 8.38 19.92
CA ALA A 657 13.62 9.83 20.00
C ALA A 657 12.79 10.56 18.92
N PHE A 658 12.84 10.07 17.68
CA PHE A 658 12.05 10.62 16.57
C PHE A 658 10.54 10.53 16.81
N ARG A 659 10.03 9.41 17.34
CA ARG A 659 8.61 9.28 17.74
C ARG A 659 8.22 10.33 18.78
N ARG A 660 9.12 10.65 19.72
CA ARG A 660 8.90 11.69 20.74
C ARG A 660 8.85 13.08 20.12
N TYR A 661 9.78 13.42 19.24
CA TYR A 661 9.82 14.73 18.59
C TYR A 661 8.63 14.95 17.65
N THR A 662 8.22 13.91 16.91
CA THR A 662 7.10 13.98 15.95
C THR A 662 5.73 13.80 16.58
N TYR A 663 5.63 13.54 17.89
CA TYR A 663 4.36 13.25 18.55
C TYR A 663 3.31 14.33 18.34
N TYR A 664 3.65 15.61 18.58
CA TYR A 664 2.71 16.71 18.44
C TYR A 664 2.22 16.91 17.00
N ALA A 665 3.10 16.69 16.02
CA ALA A 665 2.72 16.75 14.61
C ALA A 665 1.79 15.59 14.21
N ARG A 666 1.91 14.42 14.86
CA ARG A 666 1.12 13.22 14.56
C ARG A 666 -0.19 13.14 15.33
N GLN A 667 -0.29 13.79 16.48
CA GLN A 667 -1.49 13.80 17.32
C GLN A 667 -2.78 14.16 16.55
N PRO A 668 -2.83 15.23 15.72
CA PRO A 668 -4.05 15.53 14.96
C PRO A 668 -4.43 14.42 13.99
N LEU A 669 -3.45 13.79 13.34
CA LEU A 669 -3.68 12.66 12.43
C LEU A 669 -4.21 11.44 13.20
N GLN A 670 -3.65 11.12 14.37
CA GLN A 670 -4.14 10.04 15.22
C GLN A 670 -5.57 10.30 15.70
N TRP A 671 -5.88 11.53 16.09
CA TRP A 671 -7.23 11.92 16.48
C TRP A 671 -8.21 11.76 15.31
N LEU A 672 -7.84 12.21 14.11
CA LEU A 672 -8.65 12.05 12.90
C LEU A 672 -8.92 10.57 12.58
N VAL A 673 -7.91 9.71 12.67
CA VAL A 673 -8.04 8.25 12.52
C VAL A 673 -9.05 7.69 13.50
N LEU A 674 -8.98 8.10 14.77
CA LEU A 674 -9.91 7.65 15.81
C LEU A 674 -11.34 8.12 15.55
N GLN A 675 -11.53 9.37 15.11
CA GLN A 675 -12.86 9.87 14.75
C GLN A 675 -13.47 9.09 13.60
N ILE A 676 -12.69 8.81 12.56
CA ILE A 676 -13.18 8.08 11.39
C ILE A 676 -13.45 6.62 11.72
N ASN A 677 -12.57 5.97 12.46
CA ASN A 677 -12.81 4.62 12.96
C ASN A 677 -14.04 4.57 13.89
N GLY A 678 -14.24 5.60 14.73
CA GLY A 678 -15.41 5.74 15.58
C GLY A 678 -16.71 5.90 14.79
N LEU A 679 -16.72 6.74 13.75
CA LEU A 679 -17.85 6.88 12.83
C LEU A 679 -18.19 5.54 12.17
N TRP A 680 -17.19 4.81 11.68
CA TRP A 680 -17.40 3.50 11.08
C TRP A 680 -17.91 2.44 12.07
N TYR A 681 -17.44 2.49 13.32
CA TYR A 681 -17.91 1.61 14.38
C TYR A 681 -19.41 1.77 14.66
N ILE A 682 -19.95 2.99 14.52
CA ILE A 682 -21.39 3.24 14.64
C ILE A 682 -22.16 2.49 13.53
N PHE A 683 -21.63 2.47 12.31
CA PHE A 683 -22.28 1.82 11.17
C PHE A 683 -22.08 0.29 11.13
N ASN A 684 -20.99 -0.23 11.68
CA ASN A 684 -20.73 -1.67 11.77
C ASN A 684 -20.02 -2.00 13.09
N PRO A 685 -20.76 -2.26 14.18
CA PRO A 685 -20.16 -2.71 15.42
C PRO A 685 -19.49 -4.08 15.18
N PRO A 686 -18.20 -4.25 15.50
CA PRO A 686 -17.50 -5.51 15.36
C PRO A 686 -18.11 -6.54 16.31
N GLU A 687 -18.26 -7.77 15.81
CA GLU A 687 -18.82 -8.89 16.59
C GLU A 687 -18.00 -9.24 17.85
N ARG A 688 -16.73 -8.83 17.94
CA ARG A 688 -15.85 -9.07 19.09
C ARG A 688 -14.94 -7.87 19.38
N LYS A 689 -14.60 -7.69 20.66
CA LYS A 689 -13.64 -6.68 21.15
C LYS A 689 -12.22 -7.06 20.72
N GLN A 690 -11.75 -6.51 19.60
CA GLN A 690 -10.35 -6.64 19.16
C GLN A 690 -9.50 -5.56 19.83
N LYS A 691 -8.40 -5.93 20.49
CA LYS A 691 -7.46 -4.98 21.11
C LYS A 691 -6.62 -4.31 20.02
N THR A 692 -6.20 -3.07 20.24
CA THR A 692 -5.32 -2.34 19.33
C THR A 692 -4.22 -1.65 20.12
N LEU A 693 -2.99 -1.88 19.70
CA LEU A 693 -1.77 -1.29 20.20
C LEU A 693 -1.67 0.10 19.58
N VAL A 694 -1.81 1.09 20.45
CA VAL A 694 -1.57 2.49 20.11
C VAL A 694 -0.39 2.94 20.94
N TRP A 695 0.62 3.49 20.27
CA TRP A 695 1.73 4.11 20.96
C TRP A 695 1.23 5.37 21.68
N THR A 696 1.47 5.48 22.98
CA THR A 696 1.18 6.67 23.77
C THR A 696 2.45 7.24 24.39
N LYS A 697 2.47 8.57 24.60
CA LYS A 697 3.61 9.28 25.17
C LYS A 697 3.93 8.80 26.59
N ASP A 698 2.90 8.49 27.38
CA ASP A 698 3.02 8.12 28.80
C ASP A 698 3.76 6.78 29.01
N ILE A 699 3.66 5.85 28.05
CA ILE A 699 4.43 4.59 28.06
C ILE A 699 5.94 4.87 28.08
N THR A 700 6.38 6.00 27.49
CA THR A 700 7.79 6.42 27.49
C THR A 700 8.18 7.16 28.78
N CYS A 701 7.23 7.80 29.46
CA CYS A 701 7.50 8.67 30.61
C CYS A 701 7.29 8.00 31.99
N ARG A 702 6.42 6.99 32.12
CA ARG A 702 6.06 6.41 33.45
C ARG A 702 7.15 5.58 34.14
N HIS A 703 8.30 5.38 33.50
CA HIS A 703 9.35 4.55 34.09
C HIS A 703 10.23 5.29 35.11
N HIS A 704 10.10 6.61 35.26
CA HIS A 704 10.85 7.35 36.29
C HIS A 704 10.22 7.28 37.69
N LEU A 705 9.00 6.75 37.86
CA LEU A 705 8.26 6.83 39.14
C LEU A 705 7.83 5.48 39.76
N HIS A 706 7.83 4.37 39.03
CA HIS A 706 7.28 3.09 39.53
C HIS A 706 8.28 2.12 40.17
N CYS A 707 9.43 2.60 40.67
CA CYS A 707 10.28 1.77 41.53
C CYS A 707 9.77 1.64 42.96
N CYS A 708 8.59 2.21 43.28
CA CYS A 708 7.88 1.99 44.52
C CYS A 708 6.39 1.75 44.21
N LYS A 709 5.90 0.58 44.63
CA LYS A 709 4.50 0.12 44.65
C LYS A 709 3.87 -0.39 43.32
N GLU A 710 3.74 -1.72 43.33
CA GLU A 710 2.57 -2.55 43.00
C GLU A 710 1.89 -2.46 41.62
N ARG A 711 1.44 -3.65 41.20
CA ARG A 711 0.65 -3.96 40.01
C ARG A 711 -0.48 -2.95 39.79
N THR A 712 -0.46 -2.27 38.64
CA THR A 712 -1.68 -1.73 38.01
C THR A 712 -1.74 -2.17 36.55
N PRO A 713 -2.92 -2.57 36.05
CA PRO A 713 -3.09 -3.03 34.67
C PRO A 713 -2.91 -1.87 33.69
N TRP A 714 -2.25 -2.14 32.57
CA TRP A 714 -2.13 -1.20 31.46
C TRP A 714 -3.52 -0.90 30.88
N ILE A 715 -3.81 0.38 30.63
CA ILE A 715 -5.06 0.80 30.00
C ILE A 715 -4.97 0.42 28.51
N ALA A 716 -5.47 -0.77 28.18
CA ALA A 716 -6.08 -0.98 26.88
C ALA A 716 -7.23 0.04 26.77
N TYR A 717 -7.37 0.73 25.64
CA TYR A 717 -8.59 1.50 25.39
C TYR A 717 -9.74 0.50 25.25
N GLU A 718 -10.34 0.17 26.37
CA GLU A 718 -11.64 -0.44 26.46
C GLU A 718 -12.64 0.70 26.27
N MET A 719 -13.29 0.77 25.10
CA MET A 719 -14.46 1.65 24.93
C MET A 719 -15.57 1.09 25.83
N GLN A 720 -15.59 1.54 27.07
CA GLN A 720 -16.59 1.19 28.06
C GLN A 720 -17.82 2.07 27.84
N ARG A 721 -18.92 1.41 27.46
CA ARG A 721 -20.24 2.00 27.31
C ARG A 721 -20.89 2.00 28.69
N ASP A 722 -20.79 3.12 29.42
CA ASP A 722 -21.71 3.37 30.54
C ASP A 722 -23.04 3.85 29.95
N SER A 723 -23.93 2.90 29.73
CA SER A 723 -25.36 3.18 29.60
C SER A 723 -25.89 3.50 31.00
N GLN A 724 -25.70 4.74 31.45
CA GLN A 724 -26.67 5.31 32.39
C GLN A 724 -27.98 5.47 31.64
N ILE A 725 -28.93 4.64 32.03
CA ILE A 725 -30.35 4.81 31.74
C ILE A 725 -30.74 6.18 32.31
N LEU A 726 -30.88 7.18 31.44
CA LEU A 726 -31.64 8.38 31.75
C LEU A 726 -33.13 8.06 31.47
N PRO A 727 -34.03 8.24 32.45
CA PRO A 727 -35.45 8.02 32.25
C PRO A 727 -36.03 9.09 31.32
N ALA A 728 -37.08 8.68 30.62
CA ALA A 728 -37.84 9.48 29.67
C ALA A 728 -38.22 10.86 30.21
N ALA A 729 -38.00 11.88 29.39
CA ALA A 729 -38.61 13.18 29.55
C ALA A 729 -40.04 13.11 28.97
N GLU A 730 -41.04 13.01 29.85
CA GLU A 730 -42.41 13.42 29.55
C GLU A 730 -42.92 14.30 30.70
N GLY A 731 -43.44 15.48 30.35
CA GLY A 731 -44.43 16.19 31.16
C GLY A 731 -43.92 17.27 32.12
N PHE A 732 -43.77 18.50 31.60
CA PHE A 732 -43.80 19.72 32.41
C PHE A 732 -45.01 20.56 31.97
N PHE A 733 -46.12 20.50 32.72
CA PHE A 733 -47.09 21.60 32.81
C PHE A 733 -47.92 21.50 34.10
N SER A 734 -47.87 22.61 34.86
CA SER A 734 -48.89 23.17 35.75
C SER A 734 -49.28 22.54 37.11
N ARG A 735 -48.92 23.34 38.13
CA ARG A 735 -49.70 23.85 39.28
C ARG A 735 -49.64 23.16 40.66
N PRO A 736 -49.67 23.98 41.75
CA PRO A 736 -49.40 23.54 43.12
C PRO A 736 -50.68 23.48 43.98
N ARG A 737 -50.65 22.73 45.09
CA ARG A 737 -51.22 23.12 46.41
C ARG A 737 -51.08 22.03 47.48
N SER A 738 -50.76 22.50 48.70
CA SER A 738 -51.23 22.10 50.06
C SER A 738 -51.13 20.61 50.47
N SER A 739 -50.85 20.18 51.71
CA SER A 739 -50.70 20.80 53.03
C SER A 739 -50.26 19.70 54.03
N THR A 740 -49.90 20.14 55.25
CA THR A 740 -50.07 19.45 56.56
C THR A 740 -49.26 18.17 56.80
N ASP A 741 -48.26 18.23 57.70
CA ASP A 741 -48.32 17.76 59.11
C ASP A 741 -47.78 16.33 59.21
N ALA A 742 -47.13 15.82 60.25
CA ALA A 742 -46.47 16.34 61.43
C ALA A 742 -45.64 15.16 61.98
N ASP A 743 -44.63 15.50 62.77
CA ASP A 743 -44.21 14.78 63.98
C ASP A 743 -43.42 13.45 63.98
N THR A 744 -42.34 13.56 64.77
CA THR A 744 -41.83 12.67 65.84
C THR A 744 -40.72 11.63 65.61
N ARG A 745 -39.54 12.01 66.14
CA ARG A 745 -38.70 11.35 67.18
C ARG A 745 -38.15 9.94 66.93
N GLY A 746 -36.82 9.83 66.81
CA GLY A 746 -35.93 9.21 67.82
C GLY A 746 -35.21 8.02 67.18
N LEU A 747 -33.96 7.65 67.42
CA LEU A 747 -33.02 7.82 68.53
C LEU A 747 -31.57 7.56 68.03
N LEU A 748 -30.63 8.24 68.68
CA LEU A 748 -29.30 7.78 69.16
C LEU A 748 -28.21 7.25 68.19
N ALA A 749 -27.11 8.01 68.26
CA ALA A 749 -25.72 7.58 68.50
C ALA A 749 -24.72 7.83 67.36
N SER A 750 -23.85 8.82 67.59
CA SER A 750 -22.55 9.01 66.91
C SER A 750 -21.43 8.25 67.68
N PRO A 751 -20.14 8.45 67.34
CA PRO A 751 -19.22 7.58 66.59
C PRO A 751 -18.19 6.90 67.53
N PRO A 752 -17.10 6.19 67.06
CA PRO A 752 -15.84 6.89 66.75
C PRO A 752 -14.84 6.16 65.79
N LEU A 753 -13.81 6.89 65.33
CA LEU A 753 -12.46 6.42 64.89
C LEU A 753 -11.59 6.09 66.14
N PRO A 754 -10.28 5.72 66.08
CA PRO A 754 -9.46 4.89 65.16
C PRO A 754 -8.69 3.77 65.94
N HIS A 755 -7.84 2.94 65.30
CA HIS A 755 -6.47 2.61 65.78
C HIS A 755 -5.66 1.70 64.83
N ILE A 756 -4.35 1.97 64.88
CA ILE A 756 -3.19 1.39 64.19
C ILE A 756 -2.80 0.04 64.82
N VAL A 757 -2.29 -0.91 64.03
CA VAL A 757 -1.59 -2.11 64.51
C VAL A 757 -0.34 -2.35 63.65
N GLU A 758 0.83 -2.34 64.30
CA GLU A 758 2.15 -2.78 63.81
C GLU A 758 2.28 -4.32 63.93
N PRO A 759 3.18 -4.96 63.16
CA PRO A 759 3.71 -6.27 63.50
C PRO A 759 5.22 -6.23 63.85
N PRO A 760 5.75 -7.28 64.53
CA PRO A 760 6.91 -7.17 65.42
C PRO A 760 8.25 -7.52 64.77
N ASP A 761 9.32 -7.00 65.39
CA ASP A 761 10.73 -7.40 65.24
C ASP A 761 11.03 -8.70 66.02
N ASP A 762 11.79 -9.64 65.44
CA ASP A 762 12.92 -10.32 66.12
C ASP A 762 13.84 -11.13 65.17
N CYS A 763 15.13 -11.18 65.52
CA CYS A 763 16.26 -12.03 65.05
C CYS A 763 16.76 -11.87 63.58
N GLY A 764 18.03 -11.62 63.24
CA GLY A 764 19.29 -11.58 63.98
C GLY A 764 20.45 -11.06 63.09
N ARG A 765 21.55 -10.66 63.73
CA ARG A 765 22.83 -10.22 63.15
C ARG A 765 23.56 -11.36 62.43
N ASP A 766 24.36 -11.03 61.41
CA ASP A 766 25.80 -11.34 61.35
C ASP A 766 26.51 -10.61 60.17
N ASP A 767 27.64 -9.98 60.50
CA ASP A 767 28.90 -9.71 59.77
C ASP A 767 28.94 -8.97 58.40
N CYS A 768 29.56 -7.77 58.34
CA CYS A 768 30.97 -7.47 57.97
C CYS A 768 31.25 -7.75 56.47
N ASP A 769 31.76 -6.88 55.59
CA ASP A 769 32.70 -5.78 55.68
C ASP A 769 32.62 -4.90 54.41
N ALA A 770 32.99 -3.62 54.53
CA ALA A 770 33.38 -2.77 53.41
C ALA A 770 34.83 -3.15 52.95
N PRO A 771 35.32 -2.72 51.76
CA PRO A 771 35.75 -1.32 51.66
C PRO A 771 35.62 -0.69 50.26
N THR A 772 35.22 0.58 50.26
CA THR A 772 35.65 1.59 49.28
C THR A 772 37.18 1.66 49.15
N PRO A 773 37.67 2.23 48.03
CA PRO A 773 38.53 3.40 48.24
C PRO A 773 38.11 4.63 47.43
N ALA A 774 38.22 5.77 48.13
CA ALA A 774 38.37 7.13 47.64
C ALA A 774 39.58 7.24 46.67
N ARG A 775 39.90 8.30 45.93
CA ARG A 775 39.88 9.77 46.10
C ARG A 775 40.57 10.25 44.77
N HIS A 776 40.25 11.34 44.09
CA HIS A 776 40.77 12.68 44.36
C HIS A 776 40.29 13.65 43.27
N ARG A 777 39.97 14.88 43.69
CA ARG A 777 39.84 16.08 42.86
C ARG A 777 41.21 16.56 42.37
N SER A 778 41.24 17.15 41.18
CA SER A 778 42.07 18.32 40.88
C SER A 778 41.38 19.22 39.83
N TYR A 779 41.32 20.51 40.16
CA TYR A 779 40.89 21.63 39.33
C TYR A 779 41.98 22.01 38.32
N SER A 780 41.62 22.46 37.12
CA SER A 780 42.26 23.63 36.48
C SER A 780 41.38 24.22 35.37
N ASN A 781 41.48 25.55 35.28
CA ASN A 781 40.72 26.48 34.44
C ASN A 781 41.29 26.61 33.01
N ALA A 782 40.45 27.23 32.15
CA ALA A 782 40.80 28.02 30.95
C ALA A 782 41.32 27.20 29.74
N SER A 783 41.07 27.55 28.48
CA SER A 783 40.65 28.79 27.81
C SER A 783 40.04 28.47 26.43
N SER A 784 39.38 29.48 25.86
CA SER A 784 39.15 29.68 24.42
C SER A 784 40.34 29.24 23.56
N ASP A 785 40.10 28.54 22.45
CA ASP A 785 40.42 29.09 21.12
C ASP A 785 39.94 28.24 19.93
N ARG A 786 39.89 28.97 18.83
CA ARG A 786 39.28 28.78 17.51
C ARG A 786 40.22 28.00 16.56
N ILE A 787 39.63 27.50 15.47
CA ILE A 787 40.25 27.16 14.15
C ILE A 787 41.00 25.81 14.07
N SER A 788 40.48 24.83 13.32
CA SER A 788 40.76 24.65 11.88
C SER A 788 40.25 23.29 11.40
N MET A 789 39.57 23.28 10.26
CA MET A 789 39.42 22.08 9.43
C MET A 789 40.78 21.79 8.81
N ASP A 790 41.28 20.57 8.96
CA ASP A 790 42.23 20.04 8.00
C ASP A 790 41.98 18.58 7.67
N ILE A 791 42.06 18.35 6.37
CA ILE A 791 41.79 17.14 5.62
C ILE A 791 43.01 16.23 5.76
N ALA A 792 42.84 15.04 6.31
CA ALA A 792 43.86 13.99 6.24
C ALA A 792 43.23 12.66 5.84
N ARG A 793 43.29 12.37 4.53
CA ARG A 793 43.16 11.02 3.98
C ARG A 793 44.38 10.20 4.43
N LYS A 794 44.15 8.96 4.87
CA LYS A 794 45.13 7.88 4.74
C LYS A 794 44.47 6.62 4.14
N PRO A 795 45.21 5.84 3.35
CA PRO A 795 44.66 4.82 2.44
C PRO A 795 44.70 3.41 3.05
N VAL A 796 43.86 2.52 2.53
CA VAL A 796 43.92 1.06 2.75
C VAL A 796 44.14 0.39 1.39
N PRO A 797 45.04 -0.61 1.27
CA PRO A 797 45.53 -1.11 0.00
C PRO A 797 44.59 -2.16 -0.62
N LEU A 798 44.50 -2.13 -1.95
CA LEU A 798 43.86 -3.14 -2.79
C LEU A 798 44.95 -3.75 -3.66
N SER A 799 45.11 -5.07 -3.58
CA SER A 799 46.00 -5.86 -4.41
C SER A 799 45.21 -6.93 -5.16
N TYR A 800 45.62 -7.11 -6.43
CA TYR A 800 45.31 -8.16 -7.40
C TYR A 800 44.09 -7.99 -8.33
N LEU A 801 44.37 -7.38 -9.49
CA LEU A 801 44.00 -7.90 -10.81
C LEU A 801 44.99 -7.32 -11.85
N GLY A 802 45.83 -8.19 -12.43
CA GLY A 802 46.61 -7.89 -13.63
C GLY A 802 45.70 -7.98 -14.87
N ARG A 803 45.82 -7.04 -15.82
CA ARG A 803 46.66 -7.12 -17.04
C ARG A 803 45.73 -7.53 -18.21
N GLU A 804 45.59 -6.81 -19.34
CA GLU A 804 46.58 -6.12 -20.17
C GLU A 804 45.89 -5.19 -21.22
N GLU A 805 46.62 -4.14 -21.65
CA GLU A 805 46.64 -3.42 -22.96
C GLU A 805 45.35 -2.78 -23.54
N GLY A 806 45.25 -1.49 -23.91
CA GLY A 806 46.20 -0.55 -24.58
C GLY A 806 46.03 -0.67 -26.11
N LEU A 807 45.40 0.23 -26.86
CA LEU A 807 45.93 1.54 -27.30
C LEU A 807 44.87 2.34 -28.09
N GLU A 808 45.03 3.66 -28.08
CA GLU A 808 44.24 4.71 -28.75
C GLU A 808 44.55 4.89 -30.26
N VAL A 809 43.67 5.69 -30.91
CA VAL A 809 43.95 6.81 -31.86
C VAL A 809 43.19 6.75 -33.20
N HIS A 810 42.31 7.74 -33.41
CA HIS A 810 41.68 8.20 -34.66
C HIS A 810 42.69 8.99 -35.53
N PRO A 811 42.55 9.19 -36.87
CA PRO A 811 41.35 9.82 -37.48
C PRO A 811 41.02 9.53 -38.99
N SER A 812 39.82 9.96 -39.38
CA SER A 812 39.36 10.53 -40.68
C SER A 812 39.79 9.96 -42.05
N VAL A 813 38.79 9.70 -42.92
CA VAL A 813 38.57 10.26 -44.31
C VAL A 813 37.82 9.25 -45.24
N GLN A 814 36.75 9.77 -45.87
CA GLN A 814 36.06 9.45 -47.14
C GLN A 814 36.25 8.09 -47.86
N ALA A 815 35.12 7.43 -48.20
CA ALA A 815 34.63 7.21 -49.59
C ALA A 815 33.63 6.01 -49.70
N MET A 816 32.54 6.23 -50.42
CA MET A 816 31.63 5.24 -51.06
C MET A 816 32.33 4.61 -52.31
N PRO A 817 31.77 3.62 -53.09
CA PRO A 817 30.51 2.85 -52.98
C PRO A 817 30.59 1.34 -53.38
N ALA A 818 29.41 0.68 -53.33
CA ALA A 818 28.85 -0.33 -54.27
C ALA A 818 29.32 -1.80 -54.36
N ALA A 819 28.27 -2.65 -54.42
CA ALA A 819 28.05 -3.83 -55.28
C ALA A 819 28.61 -5.23 -54.90
N GLU A 820 27.66 -6.09 -54.50
CA GLU A 820 27.20 -7.27 -55.25
C GLU A 820 28.06 -8.56 -55.36
N SER A 821 27.43 -9.65 -54.92
CA SER A 821 27.33 -10.96 -55.58
C SER A 821 28.13 -12.17 -55.03
N LEU A 822 27.35 -13.26 -54.93
CA LEU A 822 27.67 -14.67 -55.21
C LEU A 822 28.37 -15.56 -54.15
N ARG A 823 27.53 -16.49 -53.64
CA ARG A 823 27.73 -17.91 -53.24
C ARG A 823 28.88 -18.65 -53.97
N PRO A 824 29.42 -19.80 -53.48
CA PRO A 824 28.68 -20.96 -52.93
C PRO A 824 29.33 -21.85 -51.83
N ARG A 825 28.50 -22.80 -51.35
CA ARG A 825 28.73 -24.10 -50.64
C ARG A 825 30.06 -24.83 -50.99
N PRO A 826 30.58 -25.84 -50.22
CA PRO A 826 29.84 -26.98 -49.61
C PRO A 826 30.44 -27.58 -48.28
N SER A 827 29.66 -28.19 -47.38
CA SER A 827 29.37 -29.63 -47.14
C SER A 827 30.35 -30.47 -46.26
N HIS A 828 29.71 -31.17 -45.29
CA HIS A 828 29.96 -32.54 -44.79
C HIS A 828 30.88 -32.86 -43.59
N ILE A 829 30.44 -33.93 -42.88
CA ILE A 829 31.12 -34.92 -41.98
C ILE A 829 30.78 -34.74 -40.48
N ARG A 830 29.80 -35.52 -39.93
CA ARG A 830 29.89 -36.80 -39.13
C ARG A 830 30.55 -36.60 -37.74
N GLN A 831 30.19 -37.26 -36.62
CA GLN A 831 29.26 -38.34 -36.26
C GLN A 831 29.19 -38.44 -34.71
N LEU A 832 28.02 -38.85 -34.20
CA LEU A 832 27.71 -39.82 -33.12
C LEU A 832 28.52 -39.86 -31.79
N SER A 833 27.78 -39.87 -30.66
CA SER A 833 27.75 -41.02 -29.73
C SER A 833 26.54 -40.96 -28.79
N ASP A 834 25.94 -42.13 -28.60
CA ASP A 834 24.76 -42.49 -27.81
C ASP A 834 25.02 -42.57 -26.29
N GLU A 835 24.00 -42.45 -25.43
CA GLU A 835 23.37 -43.60 -24.71
C GLU A 835 22.34 -43.21 -23.63
N ASP A 836 21.28 -44.02 -23.62
CA ASP A 836 20.44 -44.51 -22.52
C ASP A 836 19.14 -43.83 -22.01
N ILE A 837 18.05 -44.57 -22.26
CA ILE A 837 16.66 -44.48 -21.83
C ILE A 837 16.36 -45.74 -20.97
N PRO A 838 15.59 -45.67 -19.86
CA PRO A 838 15.18 -46.85 -19.13
C PRO A 838 13.91 -47.50 -19.70
N ARG A 839 13.94 -48.84 -19.77
CA ARG A 839 12.82 -49.75 -20.05
C ARG A 839 11.87 -49.86 -18.85
N ASP A 840 10.58 -49.92 -19.12
CA ASP A 840 9.60 -50.62 -18.28
C ASP A 840 8.91 -51.69 -19.11
N ASN A 841 8.67 -52.84 -18.48
CA ASN A 841 8.30 -54.12 -19.08
C ASN A 841 7.04 -54.67 -18.39
N ASN A 842 6.34 -55.55 -19.12
CA ASN A 842 5.19 -56.41 -18.74
C ASN A 842 3.78 -55.84 -18.91
N ARG A 843 3.03 -56.32 -19.94
CA ARG A 843 2.22 -57.58 -20.02
C ARG A 843 0.88 -57.38 -19.30
N SER A 844 -0.28 -57.87 -19.73
CA SER A 844 -0.85 -58.72 -20.79
C SER A 844 -2.38 -58.57 -20.52
N GLU A 845 -3.35 -58.73 -21.42
CA GLU A 845 -3.82 -59.93 -22.11
C GLU A 845 -5.27 -59.60 -22.57
N THR A 846 -5.70 -60.22 -23.69
CA THR A 846 -7.06 -60.25 -24.29
C THR A 846 -7.66 -58.99 -24.93
#